data_AF-A0A0M0J5K6-F1
#
_entry.id   AF-A0A0M0J5K6-F1
#
_cell.length_a   1.000
_cell.length_b   1.000
_cell.length_c   1.000
_cell.angle_alpha   90.00
_cell.angle_beta   90.00
_cell.angle_gamma   90.00
#
_symmetry.space_group_name_H-M   'P 1'
#
loop_
_entity.id
_entity.type
_entity.pdbx_description
1 polymer ?
#
loop_
_entity_poly.entity_id
_entity_poly.type
_entity_poly.pdbx_seq_one_letter_code
_entity_poly.pdbx_strand_id
1 'polypeptide(L)'
;MADGDAFADARDALGTFLAAAEGLHARLGRAPDGSSAAGSSARESIDDVLHCSAEVQAAIARAFKERDGRRHAARLREKAAARQNGLLALAQRMHHADGALTDVLQRSRDALAAAEASASSTRHAPMATIIEYAERVSYSNAAPCGDVAFEDFVKSVVIGGWDVRPTPLGDALYKARIFDYDLVRQLRDKMNAIPVMPGVWDAGFYGENQAAEATHIVATATSRAAQLRWLREDIRRFKAEHELLGESNHVTVIWSASVERPSQEYPSAAALLRAIEEDDREVSPSLLYATAALLEGCSFVNGGSQNTLQPGLLELALPECRAAHGAGGGSGPVYVLGTDFKAGQTKMKTAIVEYLRTLGLRPRTIASYNHLGNNDMKNLISPRTWASKARVKTDIFAPWAADGPIDHKVAVLYTEQMGDEKRDLVEYTSESFMGCEHTMLTYTRAMDSALCAPLMIDAAVFCAYLAARGASGALAGAALAYLFKVPEGAAAGTDPGFFHQSRTLVEVLTEVTAAEAGEVASSGLPGRAEAADGIAGADESHHPPVARGSVICAGLSCIDMQLLSATEPGSREAIARFSGCSVAAGGSTSNTAAALRTLGVEAAILTATGRDVHGAELRRLYEASGIDLRLMLELEDVSTALAVLPVFETGGRACWVDLSANDCLTPRTMLAALSAKRAAPIVRAARALHIGYPHLLQGLQGEALRTFIIEGSNVLLAASGVAPLVSIDINGATLGAAGDADGVLAPALGHVDLLHGNLDEICHLVGSTPLSEATATDDELRRLVAPLLSSGVAVVAVTLGAAGAFVAASDVAERFGRKESLARAGTRWRGTEPVLRH
;
A
#
# COMPACT_ATOMS: atom_id res chain seq x y z
N MET A 1 -48.68 17.01 39.21
CA MET A 1 -47.81 16.94 40.41
C MET A 1 -47.61 15.49 40.88
N ALA A 2 -47.41 14.54 39.95
CA ALA A 2 -47.09 13.14 40.28
C ALA A 2 -45.93 12.60 39.41
N ASP A 3 -45.13 13.50 38.81
CA ASP A 3 -44.03 13.16 37.88
C ASP A 3 -42.64 13.54 38.42
N GLY A 4 -42.57 14.10 39.63
CA GLY A 4 -41.30 14.58 40.22
C GLY A 4 -40.52 13.53 41.01
N ASP A 5 -41.22 12.59 41.66
CA ASP A 5 -40.60 11.74 42.68
C ASP A 5 -39.92 10.48 42.13
N ALA A 6 -40.40 9.92 41.01
CA ALA A 6 -39.88 8.63 40.50
C ALA A 6 -38.41 8.71 40.02
N PHE A 7 -37.90 9.90 39.69
CA PHE A 7 -36.52 10.12 39.26
C PHE A 7 -35.69 10.94 40.25
N ALA A 8 -36.24 11.32 41.40
CA ALA A 8 -35.52 12.08 42.42
C ALA A 8 -34.29 11.30 42.92
N ASP A 9 -34.48 10.02 43.27
CA ASP A 9 -33.39 9.12 43.70
C ASP A 9 -32.33 8.88 42.61
N ALA A 10 -32.75 8.80 41.34
CA ALA A 10 -31.83 8.62 40.22
C ALA A 10 -31.00 9.88 39.93
N ARG A 11 -31.59 11.05 40.13
CA ARG A 11 -30.91 12.35 39.98
C ARG A 11 -29.93 12.58 41.13
N ASP A 12 -30.29 12.25 42.36
CA ASP A 12 -29.41 12.38 43.51
C ASP A 12 -28.23 11.40 43.43
N ALA A 13 -28.48 10.14 43.03
CA ALA A 13 -27.41 9.17 42.77
C ALA A 13 -26.47 9.65 41.66
N LEU A 14 -27.00 10.29 40.60
CA LEU A 14 -26.18 10.84 39.50
C LEU A 14 -25.31 12.00 39.98
N GLY A 15 -25.82 12.84 40.87
CA GLY A 15 -25.04 13.89 41.53
C GLY A 15 -23.86 13.32 42.33
N THR A 16 -24.08 12.27 43.10
CA THR A 16 -23.03 11.59 43.88
C THR A 16 -21.97 10.95 42.98
N PHE A 17 -22.40 10.32 41.87
CA PHE A 17 -21.48 9.76 40.87
C PHE A 17 -20.60 10.83 40.22
N LEU A 18 -21.17 11.97 39.83
CA LEU A 18 -20.42 13.06 39.22
C LEU A 18 -19.41 13.67 40.20
N ALA A 19 -19.78 13.84 41.47
CA ALA A 19 -18.87 14.31 42.51
C ALA A 19 -17.69 13.33 42.76
N ALA A 20 -17.96 12.02 42.76
CA ALA A 20 -16.91 11.00 42.87
C ALA A 20 -15.96 11.00 41.66
N ALA A 21 -16.51 11.15 40.45
CA ALA A 21 -15.74 11.21 39.21
C ALA A 21 -14.85 12.47 39.12
N GLU A 22 -15.37 13.64 39.54
CA GLU A 22 -14.60 14.87 39.65
C GLU A 22 -13.48 14.75 40.71
N GLY A 23 -13.77 14.11 41.84
CA GLY A 23 -12.78 13.82 42.88
C GLY A 23 -11.64 12.90 42.41
N LEU A 24 -11.95 11.90 41.59
CA LEU A 24 -10.95 11.02 40.96
C LEU A 24 -10.11 11.80 39.94
N HIS A 25 -10.74 12.63 39.11
CA HIS A 25 -10.06 13.45 38.12
C HIS A 25 -9.06 14.43 38.75
N ALA A 26 -9.45 15.08 39.86
CA ALA A 26 -8.59 16.00 40.60
C ALA A 26 -7.37 15.31 41.24
N ARG A 27 -7.48 14.04 41.64
CA ARG A 27 -6.38 13.24 42.23
C ARG A 27 -5.42 12.71 41.17
N LEU A 28 -5.93 12.29 40.01
CA LEU A 28 -5.13 11.85 38.86
C LEU A 28 -4.35 13.03 38.22
N GLY A 29 -4.89 14.25 38.28
CA GLY A 29 -4.22 15.46 37.77
C GLY A 29 -3.13 16.06 38.66
N ARG A 30 -2.85 15.51 39.86
CA ARG A 30 -1.89 16.07 40.83
C ARG A 30 -0.74 15.14 41.24
N ALA A 31 -0.43 14.10 40.47
CA ALA A 31 0.72 13.23 40.74
C ALA A 31 1.92 13.56 39.84
N PRO A 32 2.80 14.50 40.21
CA PRO A 32 4.18 14.47 39.76
C PRO A 32 4.91 13.41 40.60
N ASP A 33 5.61 12.51 39.93
CA ASP A 33 6.58 11.56 40.48
C ASP A 33 6.00 10.24 41.05
N GLY A 34 6.35 9.16 40.33
CA GLY A 34 5.90 7.78 40.55
C GLY A 34 6.30 7.16 41.88
N SER A 35 5.62 7.54 42.96
CA SER A 35 5.64 6.79 44.22
C SER A 35 4.47 5.79 44.30
N SER A 36 4.75 4.59 44.79
CA SER A 36 3.80 3.46 44.89
C SER A 36 2.63 3.67 45.85
N ALA A 37 2.62 4.76 46.63
CA ALA A 37 1.53 5.13 47.53
C ALA A 37 0.33 5.77 46.80
N ALA A 38 0.52 6.36 45.60
CA ALA A 38 -0.56 6.96 44.81
C ALA A 38 -1.49 5.90 44.18
N GLY A 39 -0.98 4.68 43.96
CA GLY A 39 -1.73 3.59 43.31
C GLY A 39 -2.85 3.00 44.18
N SER A 40 -2.72 3.01 45.52
CA SER A 40 -3.78 2.48 46.40
C SER A 40 -4.93 3.48 46.58
N SER A 41 -4.64 4.79 46.70
CA SER A 41 -5.70 5.80 46.84
C SER A 41 -6.47 6.04 45.54
N ALA A 42 -5.81 5.84 44.39
CA ALA A 42 -6.46 5.88 43.08
C ALA A 42 -7.37 4.66 42.88
N ARG A 43 -6.97 3.47 43.35
CA ARG A 43 -7.83 2.26 43.34
C ARG A 43 -9.08 2.42 44.19
N GLU A 44 -8.95 2.89 45.43
CA GLU A 44 -10.12 3.17 46.29
C GLU A 44 -11.06 4.20 45.65
N SER A 45 -10.51 5.24 45.01
CA SER A 45 -11.32 6.27 44.33
C SER A 45 -12.01 5.75 43.06
N ILE A 46 -11.41 4.77 42.37
CA ILE A 46 -12.02 4.09 41.22
C ILE A 46 -13.13 3.15 41.69
N ASP A 47 -12.91 2.42 42.78
CA ASP A 47 -13.91 1.53 43.37
C ASP A 47 -15.13 2.33 43.87
N ASP A 48 -14.92 3.53 44.44
CA ASP A 48 -15.99 4.46 44.81
C ASP A 48 -16.82 4.94 43.60
N VAL A 49 -16.17 5.29 42.48
CA VAL A 49 -16.86 5.70 41.25
C VAL A 49 -17.65 4.54 40.63
N LEU A 50 -17.10 3.34 40.65
CA LEU A 50 -17.78 2.12 40.18
C LEU A 50 -18.97 1.78 41.07
N HIS A 51 -18.85 1.96 42.39
CA HIS A 51 -19.94 1.78 43.34
C HIS A 51 -21.07 2.78 43.10
N CYS A 52 -20.76 4.08 42.99
CA CYS A 52 -21.74 5.12 42.70
C CYS A 52 -22.44 4.91 41.35
N SER A 53 -21.71 4.43 40.32
CA SER A 53 -22.29 4.06 39.03
C SER A 53 -23.31 2.93 39.15
N ALA A 54 -23.03 1.92 39.99
CA ALA A 54 -23.95 0.82 40.23
C ALA A 54 -25.23 1.30 40.94
N GLU A 55 -25.12 2.25 41.87
CA GLU A 55 -26.27 2.85 42.56
C GLU A 55 -27.16 3.68 41.63
N VAL A 56 -26.57 4.49 40.73
CA VAL A 56 -27.30 5.22 39.68
C VAL A 56 -28.10 4.27 38.81
N GLN A 57 -27.48 3.17 38.37
CA GLN A 57 -28.14 2.19 37.53
C GLN A 57 -29.26 1.45 38.28
N ALA A 58 -29.07 1.16 39.57
CA ALA A 58 -30.10 0.55 40.41
C ALA A 58 -31.30 1.50 40.63
N ALA A 59 -31.05 2.80 40.86
CA ALA A 59 -32.08 3.81 41.01
C ALA A 59 -32.89 4.00 39.73
N ILE A 60 -32.22 4.08 38.57
CA ILE A 60 -32.86 4.13 37.25
C ILE A 60 -33.68 2.86 37.00
N ALA A 61 -33.12 1.68 37.29
CA ALA A 61 -33.84 0.42 37.12
C ALA A 61 -35.08 0.32 38.01
N ARG A 62 -35.06 0.88 39.23
CA ARG A 62 -36.24 0.97 40.11
C ARG A 62 -37.30 1.91 39.52
N ALA A 63 -36.91 3.10 39.08
CA ALA A 63 -37.79 4.09 38.44
C ALA A 63 -38.52 3.52 37.21
N PHE A 64 -37.83 2.68 36.41
CA PHE A 64 -38.44 2.03 35.25
C PHE A 64 -39.23 0.75 35.57
N LYS A 65 -39.01 0.11 36.72
CA LYS A 65 -39.72 -1.12 37.14
C LYS A 65 -41.15 -0.83 37.61
N GLU A 66 -41.44 0.39 38.07
CA GLU A 66 -42.78 0.83 38.45
C GLU A 66 -43.70 1.11 37.25
N ARG A 67 -43.16 1.15 36.02
CA ARG A 67 -43.86 1.67 34.83
C ARG A 67 -44.08 0.64 33.71
N ASP A 68 -44.42 -0.59 34.08
CA ASP A 68 -44.82 -1.75 33.24
C ASP A 68 -43.72 -2.68 32.64
N GLY A 69 -43.94 -3.98 32.86
CA GLY A 69 -43.60 -5.06 31.93
C GLY A 69 -42.21 -5.71 32.06
N ARG A 70 -42.14 -6.84 32.80
CA ARG A 70 -40.94 -7.67 33.09
C ARG A 70 -40.04 -8.06 31.89
N ARG A 71 -40.47 -7.87 30.63
CA ARG A 71 -39.67 -8.19 29.42
C ARG A 71 -38.61 -7.13 29.09
N HIS A 72 -38.80 -5.86 29.45
CA HIS A 72 -37.82 -4.81 29.15
C HIS A 72 -36.62 -4.84 30.11
N ALA A 73 -36.84 -5.24 31.37
CA ALA A 73 -35.82 -5.36 32.39
C ALA A 73 -34.75 -6.44 32.10
N ALA A 74 -35.14 -7.55 31.45
CA ALA A 74 -34.18 -8.60 31.06
C ALA A 74 -33.24 -8.12 29.95
N ARG A 75 -33.77 -7.43 28.94
CA ARG A 75 -33.01 -6.91 27.80
C ARG A 75 -32.10 -5.74 28.18
N LEU A 76 -32.51 -4.94 29.18
CA LEU A 76 -31.68 -3.89 29.76
C LEU A 76 -30.57 -4.44 30.66
N ARG A 77 -30.81 -5.51 31.43
CA ARG A 77 -29.75 -6.21 32.20
C ARG A 77 -28.66 -6.77 31.29
N GLU A 78 -29.06 -7.33 30.15
CA GLU A 78 -28.14 -7.89 29.15
C GLU A 78 -27.30 -6.79 28.46
N LYS A 79 -27.95 -5.67 28.10
CA LYS A 79 -27.24 -4.49 27.57
C LYS A 79 -26.37 -3.79 28.61
N ALA A 80 -26.77 -3.78 29.89
CA ALA A 80 -26.00 -3.20 30.98
C ALA A 80 -24.77 -4.05 31.32
N ALA A 81 -24.88 -5.38 31.32
CA ALA A 81 -23.75 -6.30 31.47
C ALA A 81 -22.74 -6.15 30.32
N ALA A 82 -23.23 -6.00 29.08
CA ALA A 82 -22.37 -5.73 27.92
C ALA A 82 -21.65 -4.36 28.01
N ARG A 83 -22.31 -3.34 28.56
CA ARG A 83 -21.74 -1.99 28.75
C ARG A 83 -20.79 -1.93 29.94
N GLN A 84 -21.05 -2.67 31.02
CA GLN A 84 -20.16 -2.85 32.16
C GLN A 84 -18.89 -3.60 31.73
N ASN A 85 -19.01 -4.66 30.94
CA ASN A 85 -17.86 -5.35 30.35
C ASN A 85 -17.08 -4.45 29.38
N GLY A 86 -17.78 -3.59 28.63
CA GLY A 86 -17.16 -2.58 27.77
C GLY A 86 -16.39 -1.50 28.53
N LEU A 87 -16.92 -1.03 29.66
CA LEU A 87 -16.28 -0.04 30.54
C LEU A 87 -15.14 -0.65 31.38
N LEU A 88 -15.27 -1.90 31.85
CA LEU A 88 -14.17 -2.64 32.46
C LEU A 88 -13.05 -2.91 31.46
N ALA A 89 -13.38 -3.24 30.21
CA ALA A 89 -12.40 -3.37 29.13
C ALA A 89 -11.80 -2.01 28.71
N LEU A 90 -12.50 -0.90 28.90
CA LEU A 90 -11.98 0.45 28.67
C LEU A 90 -11.06 0.88 29.83
N ALA A 91 -11.44 0.62 31.09
CA ALA A 91 -10.64 0.89 32.27
C ALA A 91 -9.37 0.02 32.33
N GLN A 92 -9.46 -1.25 31.92
CA GLN A 92 -8.30 -2.15 31.76
C GLN A 92 -7.39 -1.70 30.61
N ARG A 93 -7.94 -1.16 29.51
CA ARG A 93 -7.15 -0.56 28.43
C ARG A 93 -6.51 0.78 28.82
N MET A 94 -7.17 1.57 29.66
CA MET A 94 -6.62 2.82 30.20
C MET A 94 -5.50 2.57 31.22
N HIS A 95 -5.49 1.41 31.91
CA HIS A 95 -4.41 1.07 32.84
C HIS A 95 -3.07 0.73 32.16
N HIS A 96 -3.09 0.40 30.86
CA HIS A 96 -1.89 0.09 30.06
C HIS A 96 -1.43 1.22 29.13
N ALA A 97 -2.14 2.36 29.10
CA ALA A 97 -1.89 3.45 28.16
C ALA A 97 -0.94 4.54 28.68
N ASP A 98 -0.24 4.33 29.80
CA ASP A 98 0.60 5.39 30.40
C ASP A 98 1.95 5.57 29.68
N GLY A 99 2.48 4.50 29.05
CA GLY A 99 3.67 4.57 28.20
C GLY A 99 3.38 5.14 26.82
N ALA A 100 2.36 4.63 26.14
CA ALA A 100 2.03 5.00 24.77
C ALA A 100 1.43 6.42 24.65
N LEU A 101 0.65 6.88 25.64
CA LEU A 101 0.10 8.24 25.62
C LEU A 101 1.17 9.28 25.96
N THR A 102 2.09 8.97 26.89
CA THR A 102 3.24 9.84 27.20
C THR A 102 4.21 9.91 26.02
N ASP A 103 4.46 8.79 25.34
CA ASP A 103 5.25 8.76 24.11
C ASP A 103 4.56 9.48 22.96
N VAL A 104 3.24 9.36 22.81
CA VAL A 104 2.49 10.07 21.76
C VAL A 104 2.42 11.56 22.07
N LEU A 105 2.27 11.96 23.34
CA LEU A 105 2.30 13.36 23.77
C LEU A 105 3.70 13.97 23.69
N GLN A 106 4.75 13.20 24.02
CA GLN A 106 6.13 13.62 23.88
C GLN A 106 6.50 13.74 22.40
N ARG A 107 6.15 12.76 21.57
CA ARG A 107 6.31 12.83 20.10
C ARG A 107 5.49 13.96 19.47
N SER A 108 4.30 14.25 20.01
CA SER A 108 3.50 15.40 19.57
C SER A 108 4.09 16.74 20.01
N ARG A 109 4.72 16.81 21.19
CA ARG A 109 5.48 17.99 21.64
C ARG A 109 6.79 18.18 20.86
N ASP A 110 7.47 17.10 20.52
CA ASP A 110 8.70 17.11 19.73
C ASP A 110 8.40 17.48 18.26
N ALA A 111 7.27 17.00 17.72
CA ALA A 111 6.75 17.42 16.40
C ALA A 111 6.30 18.88 16.41
N LEU A 112 5.68 19.35 17.50
CA LEU A 112 5.32 20.76 17.66
C LEU A 112 6.56 21.65 17.81
N ALA A 113 7.57 21.22 18.56
CA ALA A 113 8.85 21.92 18.69
C ALA A 113 9.65 21.93 17.39
N ALA A 114 9.59 20.86 16.59
CA ALA A 114 10.18 20.80 15.25
C ALA A 114 9.41 21.69 14.24
N ALA A 115 8.08 21.79 14.37
CA ALA A 115 7.25 22.71 13.61
C ALA A 115 7.49 24.17 14.00
N GLU A 116 7.73 24.47 15.27
CA GLU A 116 8.12 25.79 15.78
C GLU A 116 9.55 26.16 15.38
N ALA A 117 10.49 25.22 15.38
CA ALA A 117 11.85 25.41 14.88
C ALA A 117 11.87 25.65 13.35
N SER A 118 11.04 24.93 12.59
CA SER A 118 10.86 25.16 11.15
C SER A 118 10.07 26.44 10.82
N ALA A 119 9.23 26.94 11.74
CA ALA A 119 8.50 28.19 11.60
C ALA A 119 9.40 29.44 11.58
N SER A 120 10.68 29.31 11.94
CA SER A 120 11.69 30.36 11.75
C SER A 120 12.15 30.50 10.28
N SER A 121 11.81 29.55 9.40
CA SER A 121 12.07 29.61 7.97
C SER A 121 10.76 29.68 7.17
N THR A 122 10.59 30.76 6.44
CA THR A 122 9.38 31.16 5.72
C THR A 122 8.97 30.18 4.59
N ARG A 123 7.64 29.94 4.47
CA ARG A 123 6.82 29.59 3.27
C ARG A 123 6.26 28.18 2.98
N HIS A 124 6.58 27.08 3.69
CA HIS A 124 6.21 25.72 3.17
C HIS A 124 5.35 24.80 4.06
N ALA A 125 4.86 25.24 5.22
CA ALA A 125 4.32 24.33 6.25
C ALA A 125 2.87 23.77 6.15
N PRO A 126 1.87 24.30 5.39
CA PRO A 126 0.46 23.90 5.64
C PRO A 126 0.06 22.53 5.07
N MET A 127 0.67 22.09 3.96
CA MET A 127 0.30 20.84 3.28
C MET A 127 1.02 19.61 3.84
N ALA A 128 2.19 19.78 4.47
CA ALA A 128 2.94 18.69 5.09
C ALA A 128 2.07 17.93 6.11
N THR A 129 1.20 18.60 6.86
CA THR A 129 0.34 17.95 7.88
C THR A 129 -0.86 17.21 7.29
N ILE A 130 -1.45 17.70 6.19
CA ILE A 130 -2.54 17.00 5.49
C ILE A 130 -1.98 15.80 4.72
N ILE A 131 -0.74 15.90 4.23
CA ILE A 131 -0.07 14.86 3.45
C ILE A 131 0.59 13.82 4.35
N GLU A 132 1.16 14.17 5.50
CA GLU A 132 1.59 13.20 6.52
C GLU A 132 0.38 12.40 7.06
N TYR A 133 -0.82 13.01 7.09
CA TYR A 133 -2.07 12.29 7.37
C TYR A 133 -2.51 11.42 6.18
N ALA A 134 -2.29 11.86 4.93
CA ALA A 134 -2.55 11.07 3.72
C ALA A 134 -1.56 9.89 3.55
N GLU A 135 -0.29 10.03 3.96
CA GLU A 135 0.71 8.96 4.01
C GLU A 135 0.31 7.85 4.99
N ARG A 136 -0.43 8.19 6.05
CA ARG A 136 -0.93 7.23 7.05
C ARG A 136 -2.22 6.52 6.66
N VAL A 137 -2.97 7.00 5.65
CA VAL A 137 -4.33 6.54 5.32
C VAL A 137 -4.53 6.18 3.84
N SER A 138 -3.70 6.69 2.92
CA SER A 138 -3.84 6.44 1.48
C SER A 138 -3.00 5.23 1.05
N TYR A 139 -3.68 4.13 0.70
CA TYR A 139 -3.10 3.08 -0.14
C TYR A 139 -2.83 3.66 -1.53
N SER A 140 -1.61 4.15 -1.80
CA SER A 140 -1.12 4.14 -3.17
C SER A 140 -0.79 2.69 -3.51
N ASN A 141 -1.60 2.07 -4.37
CA ASN A 141 -1.31 0.75 -4.96
C ASN A 141 -0.08 0.79 -5.91
N ALA A 142 0.58 1.93 -6.05
CA ALA A 142 1.94 2.02 -6.54
C ALA A 142 2.87 2.10 -5.33
N ALA A 143 3.75 1.11 -5.16
CA ALA A 143 4.99 1.34 -4.42
C ALA A 143 5.63 2.64 -4.96
N PRO A 144 6.21 3.50 -4.11
CA PRO A 144 6.81 4.74 -4.59
C PRO A 144 7.79 4.41 -5.72
N CYS A 145 7.56 5.01 -6.89
CA CYS A 145 8.56 5.07 -7.95
C CYS A 145 9.88 5.48 -7.30
N GLY A 146 10.92 4.68 -7.52
CA GLY A 146 12.11 4.60 -6.66
C GLY A 146 12.72 5.94 -6.21
N ASP A 147 13.30 5.92 -5.01
CA ASP A 147 14.29 6.85 -4.45
C ASP A 147 14.09 8.38 -4.60
N VAL A 148 12.95 8.86 -5.09
CA VAL A 148 12.50 10.23 -4.84
C VAL A 148 11.51 10.14 -3.69
N ALA A 149 11.94 10.55 -2.49
CA ALA A 149 11.08 10.58 -1.33
C ALA A 149 9.81 11.37 -1.67
N PHE A 150 8.63 10.75 -1.58
CA PHE A 150 7.34 11.42 -1.75
C PHE A 150 7.27 12.69 -0.88
N GLU A 151 7.94 12.69 0.27
CA GLU A 151 8.17 13.88 1.10
C GLU A 151 8.86 15.05 0.36
N ASP A 152 9.86 14.80 -0.47
CA ASP A 152 10.58 15.83 -1.23
C ASP A 152 9.73 16.38 -2.39
N PHE A 153 8.92 15.52 -3.02
CA PHE A 153 7.90 15.96 -3.97
C PHE A 153 6.88 16.87 -3.27
N VAL A 154 6.37 16.48 -2.11
CA VAL A 154 5.36 17.23 -1.36
C VAL A 154 5.89 18.59 -0.89
N LYS A 155 7.16 18.65 -0.47
CA LYS A 155 7.83 19.91 -0.11
C LYS A 155 8.05 20.85 -1.31
N SER A 156 7.96 20.34 -2.54
CA SER A 156 8.23 21.10 -3.78
C SER A 156 6.97 21.44 -4.60
N VAL A 157 5.77 21.04 -4.19
CA VAL A 157 4.51 21.38 -4.88
C VAL A 157 4.03 22.78 -4.51
N VAL A 158 3.66 23.56 -5.53
CA VAL A 158 2.98 24.85 -5.40
C VAL A 158 1.53 24.73 -5.87
N ILE A 159 0.59 25.19 -5.05
CA ILE A 159 -0.85 25.16 -5.34
C ILE A 159 -1.39 26.59 -5.42
N GLY A 160 -2.13 26.88 -6.50
CA GLY A 160 -2.90 28.10 -6.67
C GLY A 160 -4.11 27.80 -7.56
N GLY A 161 -5.00 28.79 -7.74
CA GLY A 161 -6.14 28.59 -8.61
C GLY A 161 -7.16 29.71 -8.57
N TRP A 162 -8.28 29.46 -9.24
CA TRP A 162 -9.38 30.39 -9.41
C TRP A 162 -10.62 29.88 -8.67
N ASP A 163 -11.38 30.79 -8.07
CA ASP A 163 -12.74 30.51 -7.62
C ASP A 163 -13.61 31.75 -7.92
N VAL A 164 -14.86 31.52 -8.28
CA VAL A 164 -15.84 32.58 -8.49
C VAL A 164 -16.37 33.13 -7.16
N ARG A 165 -16.02 32.50 -6.03
CA ARG A 165 -16.36 32.93 -4.67
C ARG A 165 -15.16 33.61 -4.02
N PRO A 166 -15.36 34.73 -3.30
CA PRO A 166 -14.27 35.48 -2.67
C PRO A 166 -13.82 34.86 -1.34
N THR A 167 -14.31 33.66 -1.00
CA THR A 167 -14.07 33.08 0.33
C THR A 167 -12.63 32.59 0.42
N PRO A 168 -11.83 33.08 1.38
CA PRO A 168 -10.47 32.58 1.60
C PRO A 168 -10.44 31.06 1.87
N LEU A 169 -9.36 30.38 1.48
CA LEU A 169 -9.32 28.90 1.48
C LEU A 169 -9.50 28.26 2.87
N GLY A 170 -8.88 28.84 3.91
CA GLY A 170 -9.04 28.36 5.28
C GLY A 170 -10.47 28.55 5.81
N ASP A 171 -11.12 29.66 5.44
CA ASP A 171 -12.52 29.92 5.76
C ASP A 171 -13.45 28.97 5.02
N ALA A 172 -13.15 28.68 3.75
CA ALA A 172 -13.87 27.69 2.96
C ALA A 172 -13.74 26.29 3.58
N LEU A 173 -12.53 25.90 4.01
CA LEU A 173 -12.28 24.63 4.69
C LEU A 173 -13.05 24.52 6.02
N TYR A 174 -13.04 25.59 6.80
CA TYR A 174 -13.80 25.68 8.05
C TYR A 174 -15.31 25.53 7.82
N LYS A 175 -15.85 26.21 6.80
CA LYS A 175 -17.28 26.11 6.44
C LYS A 175 -17.65 24.72 5.91
N ALA A 176 -16.75 24.06 5.20
CA ALA A 176 -17.00 22.76 4.57
C ALA A 176 -17.17 21.62 5.60
N ARG A 177 -16.58 21.74 6.80
CA ARG A 177 -16.69 20.76 7.90
C ARG A 177 -16.27 19.34 7.47
N ILE A 178 -15.16 19.26 6.73
CA ILE A 178 -14.62 18.00 6.19
C ILE A 178 -13.67 17.32 7.19
N PHE A 179 -12.70 18.08 7.69
CA PHE A 179 -11.68 17.60 8.62
C PHE A 179 -12.00 17.96 10.07
N ASP A 180 -11.24 17.34 10.99
CA ASP A 180 -11.31 17.66 12.41
C ASP A 180 -11.14 19.17 12.66
N TYR A 181 -11.94 19.68 13.59
CA TYR A 181 -11.99 21.11 13.90
C TYR A 181 -10.62 21.66 14.31
N ASP A 182 -9.85 20.93 15.11
CA ASP A 182 -8.58 21.44 15.63
C ASP A 182 -7.52 21.51 14.54
N LEU A 183 -7.51 20.54 13.61
CA LEU A 183 -6.65 20.59 12.42
C LEU A 183 -6.96 21.83 11.57
N VAL A 184 -8.24 22.07 11.29
CA VAL A 184 -8.63 23.24 10.49
C VAL A 184 -8.26 24.55 11.21
N ARG A 185 -8.48 24.62 12.54
CA ARG A 185 -8.09 25.78 13.36
C ARG A 185 -6.60 26.10 13.24
N GLN A 186 -5.75 25.07 13.22
CA GLN A 186 -4.29 25.23 13.10
C GLN A 186 -3.83 25.69 11.71
N LEU A 187 -4.54 25.28 10.65
CA LEU A 187 -4.15 25.54 9.26
C LEU A 187 -4.83 26.78 8.64
N ARG A 188 -5.95 27.23 9.20
CA ARG A 188 -6.85 28.25 8.63
C ARG A 188 -6.12 29.52 8.20
N ASP A 189 -5.33 30.13 9.08
CA ASP A 189 -4.66 31.40 8.78
C ASP A 189 -3.61 31.24 7.68
N LYS A 190 -2.88 30.12 7.68
CA LYS A 190 -1.89 29.82 6.65
C LYS A 190 -2.57 29.58 5.28
N MET A 191 -3.71 28.90 5.27
CA MET A 191 -4.49 28.69 4.04
C MET A 191 -5.13 29.98 3.52
N ASN A 192 -5.59 30.86 4.42
CA ASN A 192 -6.13 32.17 4.05
C ASN A 192 -5.08 33.12 3.44
N ALA A 193 -3.80 32.87 3.67
CA ALA A 193 -2.71 33.62 3.05
C ALA A 193 -2.47 33.25 1.57
N ILE A 194 -3.04 32.13 1.09
CA ILE A 194 -2.93 31.74 -0.32
C ILE A 194 -3.97 32.52 -1.12
N PRO A 195 -3.55 33.36 -2.08
CA PRO A 195 -4.48 34.19 -2.84
C PRO A 195 -5.31 33.33 -3.80
N VAL A 196 -6.62 33.62 -3.87
CA VAL A 196 -7.55 32.99 -4.82
C VAL A 196 -7.78 33.96 -5.99
N MET A 197 -7.50 33.51 -7.21
CA MET A 197 -7.66 34.32 -8.41
C MET A 197 -9.15 34.43 -8.82
N PRO A 198 -9.59 35.57 -9.40
CA PRO A 198 -10.97 35.72 -9.86
C PRO A 198 -11.31 34.75 -10.99
N GLY A 199 -12.42 34.03 -10.89
CA GLY A 199 -12.82 33.02 -11.88
C GLY A 199 -13.53 33.57 -13.12
N VAL A 200 -13.53 32.79 -14.20
CA VAL A 200 -14.44 33.01 -15.33
C VAL A 200 -15.80 32.40 -15.00
N TRP A 201 -16.86 33.22 -15.14
CA TRP A 201 -18.21 32.84 -14.78
C TRP A 201 -19.18 33.06 -15.94
N ASP A 202 -20.04 32.07 -16.16
CA ASP A 202 -21.21 32.18 -17.03
C ASP A 202 -22.39 31.42 -16.42
N ALA A 203 -23.38 32.16 -15.93
CA ALA A 203 -24.58 31.61 -15.31
C ALA A 203 -25.36 30.64 -16.23
N GLY A 204 -25.20 30.75 -17.55
CA GLY A 204 -25.80 29.85 -18.53
C GLY A 204 -25.32 28.40 -18.40
N PHE A 205 -24.16 28.16 -17.78
CA PHE A 205 -23.58 26.82 -17.67
C PHE A 205 -23.83 26.10 -16.35
N TYR A 206 -24.23 26.80 -15.29
CA TYR A 206 -24.38 26.25 -13.94
C TYR A 206 -25.84 26.21 -13.47
N GLY A 207 -26.08 25.61 -12.31
CA GLY A 207 -27.37 25.70 -11.64
C GLY A 207 -27.65 27.14 -11.18
N GLU A 208 -28.90 27.59 -11.28
CA GLU A 208 -29.32 28.95 -10.90
C GLU A 208 -28.96 29.30 -9.44
N ASN A 209 -28.88 28.29 -8.58
CA ASN A 209 -28.52 28.42 -7.17
C ASN A 209 -27.03 28.74 -6.89
N GLN A 210 -26.19 28.79 -7.93
CA GLN A 210 -24.79 29.16 -7.83
C GLN A 210 -24.56 30.67 -8.04
N ALA A 211 -25.48 31.36 -8.73
CA ALA A 211 -25.27 32.74 -9.20
C ALA A 211 -25.03 33.74 -8.06
N ALA A 212 -25.72 33.59 -6.92
CA ALA A 212 -25.58 34.50 -5.79
C ALA A 212 -24.20 34.42 -5.11
N GLU A 213 -23.49 33.30 -5.25
CA GLU A 213 -22.17 33.10 -4.63
C GLU A 213 -21.03 33.55 -5.57
N ALA A 214 -21.28 33.64 -6.88
CA ALA A 214 -20.32 34.00 -7.92
C ALA A 214 -20.05 35.52 -7.99
N THR A 215 -19.26 36.03 -7.05
CA THR A 215 -18.96 37.48 -6.91
C THR A 215 -17.49 37.84 -7.13
N HIS A 216 -16.58 36.85 -7.15
CA HIS A 216 -15.15 37.00 -7.39
C HIS A 216 -14.79 36.61 -8.82
N ILE A 217 -15.28 37.39 -9.77
CA ILE A 217 -15.20 37.06 -11.21
C ILE A 217 -14.32 38.04 -11.97
N VAL A 218 -13.79 37.63 -13.12
CA VAL A 218 -13.04 38.51 -14.03
C VAL A 218 -13.99 39.52 -14.70
N ALA A 219 -14.30 40.63 -14.02
CA ALA A 219 -15.26 41.62 -14.49
C ALA A 219 -14.80 42.42 -15.73
N THR A 220 -13.49 42.50 -15.97
CA THR A 220 -12.90 43.29 -17.06
C THR A 220 -12.81 42.54 -18.40
N ALA A 221 -12.99 41.22 -18.41
CA ALA A 221 -12.91 40.38 -19.60
C ALA A 221 -14.32 39.94 -20.04
N THR A 222 -14.93 40.73 -20.92
CA THR A 222 -16.35 40.58 -21.29
C THR A 222 -16.61 39.63 -22.46
N SER A 223 -15.59 39.31 -23.27
CA SER A 223 -15.67 38.34 -24.36
C SER A 223 -14.86 37.07 -24.07
N ARG A 224 -15.21 35.95 -24.71
CA ARG A 224 -14.51 34.66 -24.62
C ARG A 224 -13.02 34.79 -24.94
N ALA A 225 -12.68 35.52 -26.00
CA ALA A 225 -11.28 35.79 -26.35
C ALA A 225 -10.54 36.60 -25.27
N ALA A 226 -11.20 37.58 -24.65
CA ALA A 226 -10.61 38.34 -23.53
C ALA A 226 -10.42 37.47 -22.28
N GLN A 227 -11.40 36.60 -21.98
CA GLN A 227 -11.35 35.65 -20.88
C GLN A 227 -10.21 34.64 -21.08
N LEU A 228 -10.06 34.08 -22.29
CA LEU A 228 -8.95 33.20 -22.62
C LEU A 228 -7.59 33.89 -22.41
N ARG A 229 -7.42 35.12 -22.91
CA ARG A 229 -6.18 35.88 -22.71
C ARG A 229 -5.88 36.13 -21.23
N TRP A 230 -6.91 36.43 -20.44
CA TRP A 230 -6.78 36.62 -18.99
C TRP A 230 -6.26 35.35 -18.31
N LEU A 231 -6.90 34.21 -18.59
CA LEU A 231 -6.50 32.92 -18.00
C LEU A 231 -5.06 32.54 -18.38
N ARG A 232 -4.67 32.76 -19.64
CA ARG A 232 -3.30 32.54 -20.10
C ARG A 232 -2.30 33.42 -19.33
N GLU A 233 -2.64 34.68 -19.10
CA GLU A 233 -1.79 35.61 -18.35
C GLU A 233 -1.65 35.23 -16.87
N ASP A 234 -2.75 34.80 -16.23
CA ASP A 234 -2.71 34.29 -14.86
C ASP A 234 -1.82 33.05 -14.75
N ILE A 235 -1.88 32.12 -15.72
CA ILE A 235 -1.00 30.94 -15.75
C ILE A 235 0.48 31.36 -15.88
N ARG A 236 0.80 32.30 -16.77
CA ARG A 236 2.18 32.79 -16.94
C ARG A 236 2.70 33.47 -15.68
N ARG A 237 1.87 34.31 -15.06
CA ARG A 237 2.22 35.00 -13.82
C ARG A 237 2.47 34.00 -12.71
N PHE A 238 1.58 33.02 -12.54
CA PHE A 238 1.77 31.95 -11.56
C PHE A 238 3.08 31.18 -11.79
N LYS A 239 3.39 30.82 -13.05
CA LYS A 239 4.66 30.16 -13.38
C LYS A 239 5.88 31.04 -13.05
N ALA A 240 5.81 32.34 -13.34
CA ALA A 240 6.92 33.27 -13.08
C ALA A 240 7.12 33.54 -11.59
N GLU A 241 6.06 33.80 -10.83
CA GLU A 241 6.10 34.10 -9.38
C GLU A 241 6.61 32.93 -8.55
N HIS A 242 6.44 31.70 -9.05
CA HIS A 242 6.82 30.47 -8.37
C HIS A 242 8.00 29.72 -9.03
N GLU A 243 8.72 30.37 -9.96
CA GLU A 243 9.93 29.83 -10.60
C GLU A 243 9.70 28.50 -11.36
N LEU A 244 8.47 28.29 -11.87
CA LEU A 244 8.04 27.05 -12.56
C LEU A 244 8.35 27.07 -14.07
N LEU A 245 9.27 27.92 -14.53
CA LEU A 245 9.61 28.08 -15.95
C LEU A 245 10.70 27.11 -16.43
N GLY A 246 11.40 26.44 -15.52
CA GLY A 246 12.42 25.43 -15.85
C GLY A 246 11.85 24.20 -16.58
N GLU A 247 12.66 23.56 -17.43
CA GLU A 247 12.26 22.40 -18.25
C GLU A 247 11.87 21.17 -17.42
N SER A 248 12.33 21.09 -16.17
CA SER A 248 11.97 20.02 -15.23
C SER A 248 10.64 20.24 -14.50
N ASN A 249 10.00 21.41 -14.67
CA ASN A 249 8.76 21.75 -13.98
C ASN A 249 7.55 21.46 -14.85
N HIS A 250 6.52 20.84 -14.25
CA HIS A 250 5.27 20.54 -14.93
C HIS A 250 4.09 21.20 -14.22
N VAL A 251 3.18 21.82 -14.97
CA VAL A 251 1.97 22.44 -14.42
C VAL A 251 0.75 21.69 -14.93
N THR A 252 -0.12 21.29 -13.98
CA THR A 252 -1.39 20.62 -14.27
C THR A 252 -2.54 21.50 -13.80
N VAL A 253 -3.42 21.88 -14.71
CA VAL A 253 -4.66 22.60 -14.42
C VAL A 253 -5.78 21.57 -14.21
N ILE A 254 -6.35 21.52 -13.01
CA ILE A 254 -7.41 20.58 -12.65
C ILE A 254 -8.74 21.32 -12.51
N TRP A 255 -9.74 20.93 -13.31
CA TRP A 255 -11.11 21.39 -13.13
C TRP A 255 -11.75 20.64 -11.95
N SER A 256 -11.87 21.32 -10.81
CA SER A 256 -12.59 20.86 -9.61
C SER A 256 -13.72 21.82 -9.21
N ALA A 257 -14.23 22.59 -10.18
CA ALA A 257 -15.34 23.51 -9.99
C ALA A 257 -16.71 22.82 -10.19
N SER A 258 -17.79 23.54 -9.92
CA SER A 258 -19.16 23.05 -10.10
C SER A 258 -19.39 22.46 -11.50
N VAL A 259 -20.13 21.35 -11.57
CA VAL A 259 -20.45 20.68 -12.85
C VAL A 259 -21.24 21.62 -13.76
N GLU A 260 -20.76 21.79 -14.99
CA GLU A 260 -21.43 22.55 -16.03
C GLU A 260 -22.45 21.68 -16.77
N ARG A 261 -23.43 22.29 -17.43
CA ARG A 261 -24.17 21.61 -18.52
C ARG A 261 -23.23 21.27 -19.68
N PRO A 262 -23.61 20.34 -20.57
CA PRO A 262 -22.84 20.12 -21.78
C PRO A 262 -22.81 21.35 -22.69
N SER A 263 -21.66 21.59 -23.31
CA SER A 263 -21.46 22.54 -24.40
C SER A 263 -21.79 21.88 -25.75
N GLN A 264 -22.01 22.69 -26.78
CA GLN A 264 -21.96 22.19 -28.16
C GLN A 264 -20.57 21.59 -28.47
N GLU A 265 -20.49 20.71 -29.46
CA GLU A 265 -19.25 20.04 -29.85
C GLU A 265 -18.47 20.84 -30.90
N TYR A 266 -17.18 21.07 -30.66
CA TYR A 266 -16.25 21.64 -31.63
C TYR A 266 -15.38 20.55 -32.24
N PRO A 267 -15.46 20.31 -33.57
CA PRO A 267 -14.85 19.14 -34.21
C PRO A 267 -13.34 19.26 -34.42
N SER A 268 -12.77 20.47 -34.32
CA SER A 268 -11.34 20.70 -34.53
C SER A 268 -10.80 21.86 -33.69
N ALA A 269 -9.49 21.90 -33.47
CA ALA A 269 -8.80 22.95 -32.72
C ALA A 269 -9.07 24.32 -33.35
N ALA A 270 -9.00 24.42 -34.69
CA ALA A 270 -9.32 25.63 -35.41
C ALA A 270 -10.78 26.07 -35.22
N ALA A 271 -11.73 25.13 -35.17
CA ALA A 271 -13.14 25.44 -34.93
C ALA A 271 -13.37 25.97 -33.50
N LEU A 272 -12.75 25.35 -32.50
CA LEU A 272 -12.81 25.79 -31.11
C LEU A 272 -12.20 27.19 -30.93
N LEU A 273 -10.99 27.41 -31.48
CA LEU A 273 -10.31 28.70 -31.38
C LEU A 273 -11.09 29.81 -32.10
N ARG A 274 -11.65 29.53 -33.28
CA ARG A 274 -12.52 30.48 -33.99
C ARG A 274 -13.78 30.80 -33.17
N ALA A 275 -14.43 29.80 -32.57
CA ALA A 275 -15.61 30.03 -31.73
C ALA A 275 -15.30 30.93 -30.52
N ILE A 276 -14.09 30.78 -29.94
CA ILE A 276 -13.61 31.68 -28.87
C ILE A 276 -13.41 33.11 -29.38
N GLU A 277 -12.84 33.27 -30.58
CA GLU A 277 -12.65 34.59 -31.21
C GLU A 277 -13.98 35.28 -31.57
N GLU A 278 -14.97 34.49 -32.01
CA GLU A 278 -16.32 34.95 -32.40
C GLU A 278 -17.26 35.16 -31.20
N ASP A 279 -16.75 35.03 -29.96
CA ASP A 279 -17.52 35.15 -28.71
C ASP A 279 -18.71 34.18 -28.60
N ASP A 280 -18.54 32.96 -29.11
CA ASP A 280 -19.58 31.94 -29.05
C ASP A 280 -19.97 31.62 -27.60
N ARG A 281 -21.26 31.77 -27.30
CA ARG A 281 -21.83 31.59 -25.97
C ARG A 281 -21.88 30.12 -25.55
N GLU A 282 -21.80 29.19 -26.49
CA GLU A 282 -21.71 27.76 -26.20
C GLU A 282 -20.28 27.28 -25.87
N VAL A 283 -19.25 28.14 -25.92
CA VAL A 283 -17.95 27.83 -25.31
C VAL A 283 -18.08 27.95 -23.80
N SER A 284 -18.02 26.84 -23.07
CA SER A 284 -18.09 26.85 -21.60
C SER A 284 -16.85 27.45 -20.95
N PRO A 285 -16.95 27.92 -19.69
CA PRO A 285 -15.80 28.24 -18.88
C PRO A 285 -14.77 27.10 -18.84
N SER A 286 -15.16 25.83 -18.62
CA SER A 286 -14.19 24.73 -18.63
C SER A 286 -13.41 24.58 -19.94
N LEU A 287 -14.01 24.82 -21.10
CA LEU A 287 -13.32 24.85 -22.38
C LEU A 287 -12.31 26.00 -22.48
N LEU A 288 -12.62 27.17 -21.90
CA LEU A 288 -11.67 28.29 -21.84
C LEU A 288 -10.46 27.97 -20.95
N TYR A 289 -10.68 27.40 -19.76
CA TYR A 289 -9.60 26.97 -18.87
C TYR A 289 -8.73 25.89 -19.50
N ALA A 290 -9.34 24.90 -20.15
CA ALA A 290 -8.62 23.85 -20.84
C ALA A 290 -7.79 24.39 -22.02
N THR A 291 -8.38 25.27 -22.83
CA THR A 291 -7.68 25.93 -23.94
C THR A 291 -6.52 26.78 -23.45
N ALA A 292 -6.71 27.54 -22.36
CA ALA A 292 -5.67 28.34 -21.73
C ALA A 292 -4.51 27.45 -21.24
N ALA A 293 -4.83 26.35 -20.54
CA ALA A 293 -3.85 25.40 -20.03
C ALA A 293 -2.97 24.85 -21.17
N LEU A 294 -3.59 24.34 -22.25
CA LEU A 294 -2.86 23.76 -23.38
C LEU A 294 -1.98 24.77 -24.11
N LEU A 295 -2.51 25.99 -24.37
CA LEU A 295 -1.73 27.06 -25.02
C LEU A 295 -0.57 27.57 -24.15
N GLU A 296 -0.58 27.33 -22.84
CA GLU A 296 0.53 27.65 -21.94
C GLU A 296 1.41 26.43 -21.61
N GLY A 297 1.24 25.31 -22.32
CA GLY A 297 2.03 24.10 -22.13
C GLY A 297 1.76 23.40 -20.79
N CYS A 298 0.54 23.48 -20.28
CA CYS A 298 0.10 22.80 -19.07
C CYS A 298 -0.79 21.59 -19.43
N SER A 299 -0.73 20.52 -18.64
CA SER A 299 -1.75 19.47 -18.70
C SER A 299 -3.09 20.01 -18.18
N PHE A 300 -4.19 19.46 -18.70
CA PHE A 300 -5.54 19.74 -18.22
C PHE A 300 -6.24 18.45 -17.77
N VAL A 301 -6.83 18.47 -16.58
CA VAL A 301 -7.58 17.35 -16.01
C VAL A 301 -9.01 17.79 -15.72
N ASN A 302 -9.98 17.13 -16.34
CA ASN A 302 -11.40 17.37 -16.11
C ASN A 302 -11.94 16.48 -14.98
N GLY A 303 -11.97 17.03 -13.76
CA GLY A 303 -12.59 16.37 -12.60
C GLY A 303 -14.13 16.47 -12.57
N GLY A 304 -14.73 17.31 -13.44
CA GLY A 304 -16.18 17.48 -13.57
C GLY A 304 -16.82 16.49 -14.55
N SER A 305 -18.15 16.50 -14.68
CA SER A 305 -18.88 15.58 -15.57
C SER A 305 -19.21 16.16 -16.94
N GLN A 306 -18.96 17.44 -17.19
CA GLN A 306 -19.25 18.09 -18.48
C GLN A 306 -18.35 17.60 -19.61
N ASN A 307 -18.76 17.78 -20.87
CA ASN A 307 -18.07 17.31 -22.07
C ASN A 307 -16.93 18.25 -22.51
N THR A 308 -16.00 18.57 -21.62
CA THR A 308 -14.86 19.46 -21.95
C THR A 308 -13.87 18.79 -22.92
N LEU A 309 -13.73 17.47 -22.87
CA LEU A 309 -12.78 16.68 -23.67
C LEU A 309 -13.28 16.45 -25.10
N GLN A 310 -13.56 17.54 -25.81
CA GLN A 310 -14.08 17.51 -27.18
C GLN A 310 -12.98 17.30 -28.22
N PRO A 311 -13.32 16.84 -29.44
CA PRO A 311 -12.33 16.62 -30.50
C PRO A 311 -11.42 17.82 -30.75
N GLY A 312 -11.96 19.04 -30.76
CA GLY A 312 -11.15 20.24 -30.96
C GLY A 312 -10.15 20.52 -29.84
N LEU A 313 -10.47 20.17 -28.60
CA LEU A 313 -9.54 20.30 -27.48
C LEU A 313 -8.45 19.20 -27.53
N LEU A 314 -8.84 17.97 -27.89
CA LEU A 314 -7.92 16.84 -28.04
C LEU A 314 -6.91 17.07 -29.18
N GLU A 315 -7.38 17.60 -30.31
CA GLU A 315 -6.51 18.03 -31.42
C GLU A 315 -5.59 19.18 -30.97
N LEU A 316 -6.12 20.15 -30.23
CA LEU A 316 -5.30 21.24 -29.69
C LEU A 316 -4.20 20.73 -28.76
N ALA A 317 -4.36 19.58 -28.10
CA ALA A 317 -3.31 19.02 -27.25
C ALA A 317 -2.09 18.50 -28.02
N LEU A 318 -2.21 18.26 -29.33
CA LEU A 318 -1.10 17.76 -30.16
C LEU A 318 0.04 18.79 -30.28
N PRO A 319 1.32 18.40 -30.11
CA PRO A 319 2.45 19.33 -30.11
C PRO A 319 2.50 20.28 -31.31
N GLU A 320 2.31 19.73 -32.52
CA GLU A 320 2.29 20.46 -33.78
C GLU A 320 1.15 21.48 -33.85
N CYS A 321 -0.02 21.13 -33.32
CA CYS A 321 -1.20 22.01 -33.30
C CYS A 321 -1.00 23.15 -32.30
N ARG A 322 -0.51 22.86 -31.08
CA ARG A 322 -0.17 23.90 -30.09
C ARG A 322 0.85 24.89 -30.63
N ALA A 323 1.91 24.38 -31.26
CA ALA A 323 2.96 25.22 -31.83
C ALA A 323 2.41 26.16 -32.92
N ALA A 324 1.52 25.65 -33.79
CA ALA A 324 0.87 26.46 -34.82
C ALA A 324 -0.01 27.59 -34.28
N HIS A 325 -0.52 27.45 -33.04
CA HIS A 325 -1.41 28.41 -32.39
C HIS A 325 -0.75 29.26 -31.30
N GLY A 326 0.59 29.42 -31.36
CA GLY A 326 1.32 30.36 -30.52
C GLY A 326 1.36 29.94 -29.05
N ALA A 327 1.56 28.64 -28.81
CA ALA A 327 1.81 28.13 -27.47
C ALA A 327 3.12 28.71 -26.91
N GLY A 328 3.05 29.24 -25.68
CA GLY A 328 4.18 29.92 -25.01
C GLY A 328 4.94 29.03 -24.02
N GLY A 329 4.54 27.77 -23.86
CA GLY A 329 5.16 26.79 -22.95
C GLY A 329 6.03 25.78 -23.71
N GLY A 330 6.98 25.17 -23.01
CA GLY A 330 8.00 24.25 -23.58
C GLY A 330 7.45 23.10 -24.44
N SER A 331 8.35 22.45 -25.19
CA SER A 331 8.02 21.37 -26.15
C SER A 331 7.61 20.04 -25.50
N GLY A 332 7.46 19.99 -24.17
CA GLY A 332 7.10 18.78 -23.44
C GLY A 332 5.70 18.25 -23.79
N PRO A 333 5.43 16.98 -23.48
CA PRO A 333 4.09 16.43 -23.60
C PRO A 333 3.14 17.12 -22.62
N VAL A 334 1.90 17.35 -23.07
CA VAL A 334 0.79 17.80 -22.22
C VAL A 334 -0.32 16.78 -22.31
N TYR A 335 -1.06 16.62 -21.23
CA TYR A 335 -2.10 15.61 -21.12
C TYR A 335 -3.47 16.26 -20.98
N VAL A 336 -4.45 15.73 -21.70
CA VAL A 336 -5.86 16.05 -21.51
C VAL A 336 -6.54 14.80 -20.97
N LEU A 337 -6.92 14.83 -19.70
CA LEU A 337 -7.42 13.66 -18.96
C LEU A 337 -8.80 13.95 -18.39
N GLY A 338 -9.63 12.93 -18.26
CA GLY A 338 -11.03 13.05 -17.85
C GLY A 338 -11.81 11.78 -18.19
N THR A 339 -13.08 11.66 -17.84
CA THR A 339 -13.95 12.71 -17.26
C THR A 339 -14.62 12.21 -15.97
N ASP A 340 -14.79 13.14 -15.02
CA ASP A 340 -15.38 12.98 -13.67
C ASP A 340 -14.58 12.05 -12.73
N PHE A 341 -14.10 12.57 -11.60
CA PHE A 341 -13.32 11.76 -10.67
C PHE A 341 -14.10 10.57 -10.09
N LYS A 342 -13.40 9.42 -9.99
CA LYS A 342 -13.87 8.14 -9.46
C LYS A 342 -13.44 7.95 -8.00
N ALA A 343 -13.99 8.78 -7.11
CA ALA A 343 -13.63 8.82 -5.69
C ALA A 343 -14.30 7.72 -4.82
N GLY A 344 -15.64 7.71 -4.76
CA GLY A 344 -16.43 6.85 -3.86
C GLY A 344 -17.21 5.74 -4.57
N GLN A 345 -18.54 5.87 -4.62
CA GLN A 345 -19.45 4.85 -5.19
C GLN A 345 -18.96 4.21 -6.49
N THR A 346 -18.59 5.01 -7.50
CA THR A 346 -18.23 4.47 -8.82
C THR A 346 -16.97 3.61 -8.76
N LYS A 347 -15.98 3.97 -7.93
CA LYS A 347 -14.75 3.19 -7.73
C LYS A 347 -15.07 1.79 -7.20
N MET A 348 -15.87 1.75 -6.14
CA MET A 348 -16.32 0.51 -5.52
C MET A 348 -17.22 -0.29 -6.46
N LYS A 349 -18.10 0.38 -7.20
CA LYS A 349 -19.01 -0.24 -8.16
C LYS A 349 -18.28 -0.95 -9.29
N THR A 350 -17.30 -0.29 -9.92
CA THR A 350 -16.51 -0.92 -10.98
C THR A 350 -15.68 -2.09 -10.45
N ALA A 351 -15.12 -1.98 -9.25
CA ALA A 351 -14.40 -3.08 -8.59
C ALA A 351 -15.30 -4.27 -8.26
N ILE A 352 -16.51 -4.01 -7.76
CA ILE A 352 -17.50 -5.04 -7.41
C ILE A 352 -17.99 -5.76 -8.65
N VAL A 353 -18.34 -5.03 -9.72
CA VAL A 353 -18.88 -5.67 -10.93
C VAL A 353 -17.79 -6.50 -11.61
N GLU A 354 -16.54 -6.03 -11.59
CA GLU A 354 -15.37 -6.81 -12.00
C GLU A 354 -15.19 -8.08 -11.15
N TYR A 355 -15.31 -7.99 -9.82
CA TYR A 355 -15.29 -9.13 -8.91
C TYR A 355 -16.41 -10.14 -9.20
N LEU A 356 -17.66 -9.67 -9.36
CA LEU A 356 -18.81 -10.52 -9.67
C LEU A 356 -18.61 -11.27 -11.00
N ARG A 357 -18.13 -10.57 -12.03
CA ARG A 357 -17.79 -11.19 -13.32
C ARG A 357 -16.67 -12.22 -13.18
N THR A 358 -15.68 -11.96 -12.34
CA THR A 358 -14.57 -12.89 -12.06
C THR A 358 -15.06 -14.18 -11.39
N LEU A 359 -16.11 -14.11 -10.56
CA LEU A 359 -16.76 -15.29 -9.98
C LEU A 359 -17.61 -16.10 -10.99
N GLY A 360 -17.70 -15.66 -12.24
CA GLY A 360 -18.61 -16.25 -13.23
C GLY A 360 -20.08 -15.87 -13.02
N LEU A 361 -20.37 -14.91 -12.13
CA LEU A 361 -21.70 -14.33 -12.02
C LEU A 361 -21.91 -13.34 -13.16
N ARG A 362 -23.15 -13.25 -13.65
CA ARG A 362 -23.52 -12.31 -14.72
C ARG A 362 -24.37 -11.18 -14.15
N PRO A 363 -23.80 -9.99 -13.88
CA PRO A 363 -24.57 -8.84 -13.42
C PRO A 363 -25.68 -8.48 -14.41
N ARG A 364 -26.90 -8.32 -13.90
CA ARG A 364 -28.10 -7.99 -14.68
C ARG A 364 -28.67 -6.63 -14.31
N THR A 365 -28.68 -6.29 -13.03
CA THR A 365 -29.24 -5.04 -12.53
C THR A 365 -28.25 -4.39 -11.56
N ILE A 366 -28.06 -3.09 -11.71
CA ILE A 366 -27.31 -2.27 -10.77
C ILE A 366 -28.16 -1.05 -10.43
N ALA A 367 -28.76 -1.03 -9.24
CA ALA A 367 -29.57 0.08 -8.77
C ALA A 367 -28.77 0.90 -7.76
N SER A 368 -28.46 2.15 -8.10
CA SER A 368 -27.60 3.03 -7.29
C SER A 368 -28.36 4.25 -6.78
N TYR A 369 -28.26 4.51 -5.48
CA TYR A 369 -28.81 5.70 -4.82
C TYR A 369 -27.67 6.41 -4.10
N ASN A 370 -27.59 7.73 -4.24
CA ASN A 370 -26.59 8.51 -3.51
C ASN A 370 -27.14 9.85 -3.02
N HIS A 371 -26.90 10.19 -1.76
CA HIS A 371 -27.33 11.46 -1.17
C HIS A 371 -26.20 12.14 -0.39
N LEU A 372 -26.13 13.46 -0.52
CA LEU A 372 -25.17 14.35 0.15
C LEU A 372 -25.70 15.79 0.14
N GLY A 373 -25.13 16.64 1.00
CA GLY A 373 -25.60 18.00 1.27
C GLY A 373 -24.62 19.12 0.91
N ASN A 374 -23.52 18.82 0.22
CA ASN A 374 -22.51 19.82 -0.16
C ASN A 374 -22.91 20.61 -1.42
N ASN A 375 -22.05 21.55 -1.83
CA ASN A 375 -22.34 22.41 -2.98
C ASN A 375 -22.36 21.67 -4.32
N ASP A 376 -21.64 20.56 -4.47
CA ASP A 376 -21.69 19.73 -5.68
C ASP A 376 -23.12 19.24 -5.91
N MET A 377 -23.71 18.59 -4.90
CA MET A 377 -25.08 18.10 -5.02
C MET A 377 -26.11 19.23 -5.08
N LYS A 378 -25.87 20.35 -4.39
CA LYS A 378 -26.70 21.56 -4.53
C LYS A 378 -26.74 22.01 -5.99
N ASN A 379 -25.61 22.06 -6.70
CA ASN A 379 -25.59 22.42 -8.12
C ASN A 379 -26.33 21.39 -9.00
N LEU A 380 -26.20 20.10 -8.67
CA LEU A 380 -26.75 18.99 -9.46
C LEU A 380 -28.27 18.79 -9.35
N ILE A 381 -28.96 19.47 -8.43
CA ILE A 381 -30.44 19.45 -8.39
C ILE A 381 -31.06 20.22 -9.57
N SER A 382 -30.28 21.05 -10.28
CA SER A 382 -30.75 21.72 -11.49
C SER A 382 -30.84 20.72 -12.64
N PRO A 383 -31.97 20.63 -13.36
CA PRO A 383 -32.10 19.74 -14.52
C PRO A 383 -31.03 19.98 -15.59
N ARG A 384 -30.58 21.23 -15.72
CA ARG A 384 -29.59 21.66 -16.72
C ARG A 384 -28.21 21.03 -16.48
N THR A 385 -27.75 20.97 -15.23
CA THR A 385 -26.44 20.41 -14.86
C THR A 385 -26.52 18.91 -14.61
N TRP A 386 -27.69 18.40 -14.22
CA TRP A 386 -27.94 16.97 -14.06
C TRP A 386 -27.62 16.15 -15.32
N ALA A 387 -27.89 16.68 -16.52
CA ALA A 387 -27.63 16.00 -17.79
C ALA A 387 -26.15 15.56 -17.95
N SER A 388 -25.20 16.40 -17.54
CA SER A 388 -23.77 16.06 -17.54
C SER A 388 -23.46 14.90 -16.60
N LYS A 389 -24.08 14.89 -15.41
CA LYS A 389 -23.88 13.83 -14.41
C LYS A 389 -24.52 12.51 -14.82
N ALA A 390 -25.66 12.57 -15.50
CA ALA A 390 -26.36 11.39 -16.00
C ALA A 390 -25.52 10.65 -17.04
N ARG A 391 -24.95 11.36 -18.03
CA ARG A 391 -24.09 10.80 -19.10
C ARG A 391 -23.00 9.87 -18.54
N VAL A 392 -22.22 10.37 -17.58
CA VAL A 392 -21.06 9.63 -17.04
C VAL A 392 -21.44 8.59 -15.97
N LYS A 393 -22.71 8.54 -15.55
CA LYS A 393 -23.18 7.60 -14.53
C LYS A 393 -23.96 6.42 -15.09
N THR A 394 -24.55 6.53 -16.28
CA THR A 394 -25.33 5.45 -16.91
C THR A 394 -24.53 4.67 -17.95
N ASP A 395 -23.41 5.20 -18.41
CA ASP A 395 -22.62 4.64 -19.52
C ASP A 395 -21.31 3.94 -19.05
N ILE A 396 -21.15 3.75 -17.74
CA ILE A 396 -19.91 3.20 -17.14
C ILE A 396 -19.59 1.80 -17.67
N PHE A 397 -20.62 0.99 -17.95
CA PHE A 397 -20.46 -0.42 -18.32
C PHE A 397 -20.60 -0.68 -19.83
N ALA A 398 -20.65 0.35 -20.68
CA ALA A 398 -20.70 0.16 -22.12
C ALA A 398 -19.59 -0.75 -22.68
N PRO A 399 -18.33 -0.67 -22.21
CA PRO A 399 -17.29 -1.60 -22.66
C PRO A 399 -17.57 -3.08 -22.34
N TRP A 400 -18.50 -3.38 -21.43
CA TRP A 400 -18.90 -4.74 -21.06
C TRP A 400 -20.23 -5.18 -21.69
N ALA A 401 -20.79 -4.39 -22.63
CA ALA A 401 -22.08 -4.69 -23.26
C ALA A 401 -22.11 -6.03 -24.04
N ALA A 402 -20.94 -6.56 -24.42
CA ALA A 402 -20.81 -7.88 -25.06
C ALA A 402 -21.34 -9.03 -24.17
N ASP A 403 -21.30 -8.87 -22.84
CA ASP A 403 -21.83 -9.84 -21.87
C ASP A 403 -23.35 -9.70 -21.69
N GLY A 404 -24.01 -8.91 -22.52
CA GLY A 404 -25.42 -8.55 -22.43
C GLY A 404 -25.67 -7.26 -21.66
N PRO A 405 -26.86 -6.66 -21.83
CA PRO A 405 -27.18 -5.39 -21.20
C PRO A 405 -27.29 -5.53 -19.68
N ILE A 406 -26.75 -4.54 -18.98
CA ILE A 406 -26.95 -4.33 -17.54
C ILE A 406 -28.00 -3.23 -17.37
N ASP A 407 -29.10 -3.50 -16.67
CA ASP A 407 -30.05 -2.46 -16.28
C ASP A 407 -29.44 -1.61 -15.16
N HIS A 408 -28.83 -0.49 -15.56
CA HIS A 408 -28.13 0.41 -14.66
C HIS A 408 -28.97 1.65 -14.36
N LYS A 409 -29.41 1.79 -13.11
CA LYS A 409 -30.17 2.94 -12.62
C LYS A 409 -29.35 3.74 -11.62
N VAL A 410 -29.42 5.07 -11.72
CA VAL A 410 -28.78 5.97 -10.75
C VAL A 410 -29.72 7.10 -10.33
N ALA A 411 -29.88 7.26 -9.01
CA ALA A 411 -30.62 8.34 -8.39
C ALA A 411 -29.71 9.15 -7.48
N VAL A 412 -29.85 10.47 -7.53
CA VAL A 412 -29.09 11.39 -6.66
C VAL A 412 -30.05 12.30 -5.91
N LEU A 413 -29.75 12.57 -4.64
CA LEU A 413 -30.60 13.39 -3.78
C LEU A 413 -29.75 14.42 -3.03
N TYR A 414 -30.22 15.67 -3.02
CA TYR A 414 -29.65 16.70 -2.16
C TYR A 414 -30.23 16.61 -0.76
N THR A 415 -29.37 16.57 0.24
CA THR A 415 -29.77 16.49 1.65
C THR A 415 -28.84 17.36 2.49
N GLU A 416 -29.17 18.65 2.60
CA GLU A 416 -28.34 19.70 3.21
C GLU A 416 -27.67 19.31 4.55
N GLN A 417 -28.42 18.65 5.45
CA GLN A 417 -27.90 18.23 6.76
C GLN A 417 -26.72 17.24 6.68
N MET A 418 -26.59 16.49 5.58
CA MET A 418 -25.51 15.52 5.41
C MET A 418 -24.17 16.18 5.07
N GLY A 419 -24.16 17.45 4.67
CA GLY A 419 -22.94 18.15 4.28
C GLY A 419 -22.12 17.34 3.27
N ASP A 420 -20.82 17.16 3.54
CA ASP A 420 -19.92 16.39 2.69
C ASP A 420 -19.92 14.87 2.97
N GLU A 421 -20.61 14.41 4.03
CA GLU A 421 -20.77 12.97 4.32
C GLU A 421 -21.73 12.34 3.32
N LYS A 422 -21.19 11.84 2.24
CA LYS A 422 -21.92 11.15 1.20
C LYS A 422 -22.30 9.76 1.62
N ARG A 423 -23.52 9.39 1.26
CA ARG A 423 -24.13 8.10 1.54
C ARG A 423 -24.56 7.43 0.26
N ASP A 424 -23.91 6.31 -0.02
CA ASP A 424 -24.12 5.52 -1.22
C ASP A 424 -24.81 4.20 -0.85
N LEU A 425 -25.89 3.85 -1.57
CA LEU A 425 -26.58 2.57 -1.48
C LEU A 425 -26.62 1.96 -2.88
N VAL A 426 -26.03 0.79 -3.06
CA VAL A 426 -26.01 0.11 -4.37
C VAL A 426 -26.41 -1.34 -4.22
N GLU A 427 -27.44 -1.74 -4.97
CA GLU A 427 -27.86 -3.13 -5.15
C GLU A 427 -27.30 -3.67 -6.46
N TYR A 428 -26.73 -4.88 -6.40
CA TYR A 428 -26.23 -5.64 -7.53
C TYR A 428 -27.00 -6.95 -7.61
N THR A 429 -27.79 -7.13 -8.66
CA THR A 429 -28.49 -8.37 -8.94
C THR A 429 -27.81 -9.05 -10.12
N SER A 430 -27.42 -10.31 -9.93
CA SER A 430 -26.67 -11.12 -10.88
C SER A 430 -27.34 -12.47 -11.08
N GLU A 431 -27.15 -13.04 -12.26
CA GLU A 431 -27.51 -14.43 -12.56
C GLU A 431 -26.33 -15.36 -12.20
N SER A 432 -26.64 -16.45 -11.53
CA SER A 432 -25.72 -17.47 -11.02
C SER A 432 -25.99 -18.84 -11.67
N PHE A 433 -25.33 -19.88 -11.16
CA PHE A 433 -25.48 -21.26 -11.58
C PHE A 433 -26.95 -21.68 -11.69
N MET A 434 -27.31 -22.35 -12.79
CA MET A 434 -28.67 -22.82 -13.10
C MET A 434 -29.74 -21.71 -13.14
N GLY A 435 -29.34 -20.46 -13.41
CA GLY A 435 -30.25 -19.31 -13.49
C GLY A 435 -30.72 -18.79 -12.13
N CYS A 436 -30.08 -19.21 -11.03
CA CYS A 436 -30.40 -18.69 -9.70
C CYS A 436 -29.99 -17.22 -9.56
N GLU A 437 -30.78 -16.44 -8.84
CA GLU A 437 -30.48 -15.02 -8.58
C GLU A 437 -29.48 -14.89 -7.42
N HIS A 438 -28.50 -14.00 -7.60
CA HIS A 438 -27.60 -13.51 -6.56
C HIS A 438 -27.82 -12.00 -6.38
N THR A 439 -28.12 -11.58 -5.17
CA THR A 439 -28.31 -10.16 -4.84
C THR A 439 -27.35 -9.72 -3.75
N MET A 440 -26.64 -8.63 -4.00
CA MET A 440 -25.70 -8.02 -3.05
C MET A 440 -26.04 -6.55 -2.87
N LEU A 441 -26.09 -6.10 -1.62
CA LEU A 441 -26.34 -4.70 -1.25
C LEU A 441 -25.10 -4.11 -0.58
N THR A 442 -24.72 -2.92 -0.99
CA THR A 442 -23.63 -2.15 -0.38
C THR A 442 -24.15 -0.82 0.14
N TYR A 443 -23.68 -0.45 1.33
CA TYR A 443 -23.95 0.85 1.94
C TYR A 443 -22.62 1.48 2.39
N THR A 444 -22.29 2.64 1.84
CA THR A 444 -21.02 3.33 2.12
C THR A 444 -21.30 4.73 2.67
N ARG A 445 -20.55 5.10 3.69
CA ARG A 445 -20.50 6.46 4.26
C ARG A 445 -19.07 6.96 4.17
N ALA A 446 -18.87 8.10 3.51
CA ALA A 446 -17.56 8.71 3.39
C ALA A 446 -17.66 10.21 3.13
N MET A 447 -16.64 10.95 3.53
CA MET A 447 -16.48 12.35 3.14
C MET A 447 -16.06 12.39 1.67
N ASP A 448 -16.93 12.89 0.77
CA ASP A 448 -16.68 12.83 -0.68
C ASP A 448 -15.43 13.64 -1.05
N SER A 449 -15.20 14.76 -0.38
CA SER A 449 -14.01 15.60 -0.56
C SER A 449 -12.74 14.90 -0.10
N ALA A 450 -12.78 14.16 1.01
CA ALA A 450 -11.62 13.42 1.50
C ALA A 450 -11.24 12.23 0.59
N LEU A 451 -12.22 11.67 -0.14
CA LEU A 451 -11.96 10.65 -1.16
C LEU A 451 -11.48 11.25 -2.48
N CYS A 452 -11.91 12.48 -2.82
CA CYS A 452 -11.60 13.11 -4.09
C CYS A 452 -10.23 13.81 -4.08
N ALA A 453 -9.85 14.45 -2.98
CA ALA A 453 -8.59 15.20 -2.89
C ALA A 453 -7.34 14.38 -3.24
N PRO A 454 -7.17 13.13 -2.77
CA PRO A 454 -6.05 12.29 -3.18
C PRO A 454 -5.99 12.01 -4.69
N LEU A 455 -7.14 11.91 -5.37
CA LEU A 455 -7.16 11.69 -6.83
C LEU A 455 -6.67 12.90 -7.62
N MET A 456 -6.88 14.11 -7.10
CA MET A 456 -6.34 15.33 -7.70
C MET A 456 -4.81 15.38 -7.54
N ILE A 457 -4.30 14.94 -6.38
CA ILE A 457 -2.86 14.82 -6.13
C ILE A 457 -2.26 13.78 -7.08
N ASP A 458 -2.83 12.58 -7.15
CA ASP A 458 -2.40 11.53 -8.09
C ASP A 458 -2.34 12.04 -9.53
N ALA A 459 -3.38 12.75 -9.99
CA ALA A 459 -3.41 13.31 -11.34
C ALA A 459 -2.24 14.27 -11.60
N ALA A 460 -1.94 15.18 -10.67
CA ALA A 460 -0.84 16.13 -10.81
C ALA A 460 0.53 15.44 -10.74
N VAL A 461 0.72 14.54 -9.78
CA VAL A 461 1.96 13.75 -9.58
C VAL A 461 2.28 12.97 -10.85
N PHE A 462 1.33 12.18 -11.33
CA PHE A 462 1.59 11.31 -12.47
C PHE A 462 1.67 12.08 -13.78
N CYS A 463 0.95 13.20 -13.94
CA CYS A 463 1.18 14.10 -15.07
C CYS A 463 2.64 14.60 -15.08
N ALA A 464 3.16 15.05 -13.94
CA ALA A 464 4.54 15.51 -13.85
C ALA A 464 5.54 14.37 -14.11
N TYR A 465 5.32 13.20 -13.49
CA TYR A 465 6.17 12.03 -13.61
C TYR A 465 6.29 11.53 -15.07
N LEU A 466 5.14 11.41 -15.75
CA LEU A 466 5.05 10.94 -17.12
C LEU A 466 5.57 11.99 -18.11
N ALA A 467 5.32 13.28 -17.85
CA ALA A 467 5.80 14.35 -18.71
C ALA A 467 7.32 14.48 -18.66
N ALA A 468 7.92 14.35 -17.48
CA ALA A 468 9.38 14.32 -17.30
C ALA A 468 10.05 13.18 -18.09
N ARG A 469 9.30 12.12 -18.40
CA ARG A 469 9.76 10.94 -19.14
C ARG A 469 9.29 10.90 -20.60
N GLY A 470 8.73 12.01 -21.09
CA GLY A 470 8.28 12.11 -22.48
C GLY A 470 7.15 11.15 -22.85
N ALA A 471 6.39 10.62 -21.88
CA ALA A 471 5.35 9.64 -22.17
C ALA A 471 4.26 10.25 -23.06
N SER A 472 3.76 9.46 -24.02
CA SER A 472 2.72 9.90 -24.95
C SER A 472 1.38 10.15 -24.23
N GLY A 473 0.52 10.98 -24.82
CA GLY A 473 -0.83 11.21 -24.28
C GLY A 473 -1.68 9.93 -24.21
N ALA A 474 -1.43 8.96 -25.10
CA ALA A 474 -2.09 7.66 -25.07
C ALA A 474 -1.65 6.82 -23.86
N LEU A 475 -0.34 6.75 -23.58
CA LEU A 475 0.19 6.08 -22.39
C LEU A 475 -0.32 6.74 -21.10
N ALA A 476 -0.28 8.07 -21.03
CA ALA A 476 -0.79 8.81 -19.87
C ALA A 476 -2.30 8.62 -19.67
N GLY A 477 -3.08 8.64 -20.76
CA GLY A 477 -4.51 8.36 -20.72
C GLY A 477 -4.83 6.97 -20.18
N ALA A 478 -4.15 5.94 -20.68
CA ALA A 478 -4.32 4.56 -20.22
C ALA A 478 -3.92 4.39 -18.75
N ALA A 479 -2.77 4.93 -18.35
CA ALA A 479 -2.26 4.84 -16.98
C ALA A 479 -3.19 5.51 -15.97
N LEU A 480 -3.79 6.65 -16.33
CA LEU A 480 -4.58 7.48 -15.43
C LEU A 480 -6.09 7.28 -15.55
N ALA A 481 -6.53 6.31 -16.37
CA ALA A 481 -7.95 5.95 -16.53
C ALA A 481 -8.62 5.58 -15.19
N TYR A 482 -7.86 5.00 -14.23
CA TYR A 482 -8.39 4.62 -12.91
C TYR A 482 -8.93 5.79 -12.09
N LEU A 483 -8.50 7.02 -12.40
CA LEU A 483 -8.95 8.24 -11.72
C LEU A 483 -10.35 8.67 -12.13
N PHE A 484 -10.86 8.23 -13.29
CA PHE A 484 -12.07 8.77 -13.91
C PHE A 484 -13.20 7.76 -13.97
N LYS A 485 -14.45 8.26 -13.93
CA LYS A 485 -15.66 7.44 -14.01
C LYS A 485 -15.89 6.93 -15.42
N VAL A 486 -15.71 7.80 -16.39
CA VAL A 486 -15.75 7.49 -17.82
C VAL A 486 -14.52 8.11 -18.44
N PRO A 487 -13.43 7.33 -18.62
CA PRO A 487 -12.25 7.80 -19.31
C PRO A 487 -12.61 8.23 -20.74
N GLU A 488 -12.30 9.48 -21.09
CA GLU A 488 -12.54 10.09 -22.40
C GLU A 488 -11.19 10.39 -23.10
N GLY A 489 -11.23 10.88 -24.34
CA GLY A 489 -10.03 11.21 -25.10
C GLY A 489 -9.17 9.98 -25.40
N ALA A 490 -7.87 10.05 -25.08
CA ALA A 490 -6.93 8.97 -25.38
C ALA A 490 -7.18 7.68 -24.57
N ALA A 491 -8.01 7.76 -23.51
CA ALA A 491 -8.44 6.63 -22.70
C ALA A 491 -9.87 6.14 -23.06
N ALA A 492 -10.47 6.67 -24.12
CA ALA A 492 -11.82 6.28 -24.52
C ALA A 492 -11.91 4.77 -24.80
N GLY A 493 -12.93 4.11 -24.25
CA GLY A 493 -13.18 2.68 -24.45
C GLY A 493 -12.32 1.74 -23.60
N THR A 494 -11.50 2.27 -22.67
CA THR A 494 -10.79 1.41 -21.70
C THR A 494 -11.77 0.60 -20.84
N ASP A 495 -11.35 -0.59 -20.42
CA ASP A 495 -12.12 -1.42 -19.50
C ASP A 495 -12.43 -0.61 -18.21
N PRO A 496 -13.69 -0.55 -17.75
CA PRO A 496 -14.08 0.26 -16.58
C PRO A 496 -13.65 -0.36 -15.24
N GLY A 497 -13.21 -1.62 -15.23
CA GLY A 497 -12.76 -2.39 -14.07
C GLY A 497 -11.67 -1.68 -13.31
N PHE A 498 -11.87 -1.52 -12.00
CA PHE A 498 -10.94 -0.77 -11.17
C PHE A 498 -9.59 -1.50 -11.04
N PHE A 499 -9.59 -2.83 -10.90
CA PHE A 499 -8.35 -3.59 -10.74
C PHE A 499 -7.59 -3.70 -12.06
N HIS A 500 -8.29 -3.88 -13.20
CA HIS A 500 -7.67 -3.79 -14.53
C HIS A 500 -7.00 -2.44 -14.80
N GLN A 501 -7.70 -1.33 -14.54
CA GLN A 501 -7.13 0.01 -14.71
C GLN A 501 -5.96 0.27 -13.75
N SER A 502 -6.03 -0.23 -12.52
CA SER A 502 -4.91 -0.13 -11.56
C SER A 502 -3.69 -0.93 -12.02
N ARG A 503 -3.89 -2.09 -12.63
CA ARG A 503 -2.79 -2.87 -13.23
C ARG A 503 -2.16 -2.13 -14.42
N THR A 504 -3.00 -1.52 -15.25
CA THR A 504 -2.55 -0.71 -16.40
C THR A 504 -1.63 0.43 -15.96
N LEU A 505 -1.95 1.12 -14.85
CA LEU A 505 -1.04 2.10 -14.25
C LEU A 505 0.34 1.49 -13.95
N VAL A 506 0.38 0.36 -13.23
CA VAL A 506 1.65 -0.29 -12.85
C VAL A 506 2.45 -0.73 -14.06
N GLU A 507 1.79 -1.30 -15.08
CA GLU A 507 2.41 -1.72 -16.34
C GLU A 507 3.06 -0.53 -17.06
N VAL A 508 2.32 0.59 -17.21
CA VAL A 508 2.85 1.81 -17.84
C VAL A 508 3.99 2.40 -17.03
N LEU A 509 3.86 2.51 -15.70
CA LEU A 509 4.94 3.03 -14.86
C LEU A 509 6.21 2.16 -14.98
N THR A 510 6.06 0.84 -15.04
CA THR A 510 7.19 -0.09 -15.22
C THR A 510 7.84 0.10 -16.59
N GLU A 511 7.06 0.23 -17.66
CA GLU A 511 7.55 0.45 -19.02
C GLU A 511 8.36 1.75 -19.14
N VAL A 512 7.80 2.86 -18.66
CA VAL A 512 8.42 4.18 -18.78
C VAL A 512 9.67 4.26 -17.88
N THR A 513 9.69 3.58 -16.73
CA THR A 513 10.88 3.51 -15.85
C THR A 513 11.98 2.63 -16.44
N ALA A 514 11.63 1.53 -17.12
CA ALA A 514 12.61 0.65 -17.76
C ALA A 514 13.27 1.30 -19.00
N ALA A 515 12.57 2.19 -19.70
CA ALA A 515 13.11 2.97 -20.81
C ALA A 515 14.29 3.87 -20.37
N GLU A 516 14.21 4.48 -19.18
CA GLU A 516 15.31 5.28 -18.61
C GLU A 516 16.56 4.44 -18.32
N ALA A 517 16.40 3.22 -17.78
CA ALA A 517 17.53 2.32 -17.52
C ALA A 517 18.23 1.86 -18.82
N GLY A 518 17.50 1.83 -19.94
CA GLY A 518 18.02 1.53 -21.28
C GLY A 518 18.78 2.70 -21.93
N GLU A 519 18.34 3.95 -21.73
CA GLU A 519 19.00 5.15 -22.27
C GLU A 519 20.25 5.56 -21.48
N VAL A 520 20.29 5.34 -20.16
CA VAL A 520 21.51 5.53 -19.36
C VAL A 520 22.59 4.50 -19.73
N ALA A 521 22.20 3.32 -20.21
CA ALA A 521 23.12 2.30 -20.72
C ALA A 521 23.64 2.59 -22.15
N SER A 522 22.93 3.43 -22.94
CA SER A 522 23.29 3.73 -24.34
C SER A 522 23.99 5.09 -24.53
N SER A 523 23.89 6.02 -23.57
CA SER A 523 24.47 7.37 -23.65
C SER A 523 25.88 7.52 -23.04
N GLY A 524 26.53 6.40 -22.67
CA GLY A 524 27.80 6.40 -21.95
C GLY A 524 28.97 5.68 -22.63
N LEU A 525 29.16 5.77 -23.95
CA LEU A 525 30.40 5.32 -24.61
C LEU A 525 30.77 6.22 -25.82
N PRO A 526 31.85 7.03 -25.76
CA PRO A 526 32.45 7.57 -26.97
C PRO A 526 33.14 6.44 -27.75
N GLY A 527 33.02 6.50 -29.08
CA GLY A 527 33.40 5.44 -30.01
C GLY A 527 34.82 4.90 -29.83
N ARG A 528 34.96 3.58 -29.90
CA ARG A 528 36.25 2.90 -30.09
C ARG A 528 36.62 2.93 -31.57
N ALA A 529 37.50 3.86 -31.92
CA ALA A 529 38.43 3.69 -33.03
C ALA A 529 39.63 2.83 -32.58
N GLU A 530 40.19 2.10 -33.54
CA GLU A 530 41.36 1.22 -33.43
C GLU A 530 42.61 1.95 -32.93
N ALA A 531 43.42 1.29 -32.08
CA ALA A 531 44.89 1.31 -32.12
C ALA A 531 45.49 0.39 -31.04
N ALA A 532 46.58 -0.27 -31.42
CA ALA A 532 47.36 -1.23 -30.66
C ALA A 532 48.40 -0.58 -29.71
N ASP A 533 49.00 -1.46 -28.89
CA ASP A 533 50.28 -1.37 -28.17
C ASP A 533 50.39 -0.55 -26.87
N GLY A 534 50.97 -1.20 -25.84
CA GLY A 534 51.60 -0.55 -24.69
C GLY A 534 51.48 -1.29 -23.36
N ILE A 535 52.55 -1.98 -22.96
CA ILE A 535 52.71 -2.75 -21.71
C ILE A 535 53.19 -1.85 -20.53
N ALA A 536 52.77 -2.25 -19.32
CA ALA A 536 53.40 -2.10 -17.98
C ALA A 536 53.13 -0.86 -17.10
N GLY A 537 52.80 -1.17 -15.83
CA GLY A 537 52.89 -0.27 -14.67
C GLY A 537 52.00 -0.72 -13.51
N ALA A 538 52.59 -1.35 -12.50
CA ALA A 538 51.93 -1.80 -11.27
C ALA A 538 51.67 -0.63 -10.28
N ASP A 539 50.54 -0.65 -9.58
CA ASP A 539 50.42 -0.93 -8.13
C ASP A 539 49.31 -0.12 -7.41
N GLU A 540 48.59 -0.88 -6.57
CA GLU A 540 47.74 -0.59 -5.41
C GLU A 540 46.55 0.39 -5.42
N SER A 541 45.45 -0.14 -4.85
CA SER A 541 44.18 0.47 -4.45
C SER A 541 43.15 0.73 -5.56
N HIS A 542 42.35 -0.28 -5.90
CA HIS A 542 40.92 -0.16 -6.23
C HIS A 542 40.36 -1.59 -6.33
N HIS A 543 39.63 -2.04 -5.30
CA HIS A 543 38.77 -3.20 -5.49
C HIS A 543 37.73 -2.84 -6.57
N PRO A 544 37.63 -3.58 -7.69
CA PRO A 544 36.61 -3.31 -8.69
C PRO A 544 35.23 -3.55 -8.05
N PRO A 545 34.18 -2.80 -8.42
CA PRO A 545 32.85 -3.02 -7.90
C PRO A 545 32.45 -4.46 -8.24
N VAL A 546 32.24 -5.28 -7.20
CA VAL A 546 31.76 -6.64 -7.37
C VAL A 546 30.41 -6.55 -8.06
N ALA A 547 30.31 -7.05 -9.29
CA ALA A 547 29.03 -7.22 -9.98
C ALA A 547 28.05 -7.90 -9.02
N ARG A 548 26.98 -7.21 -8.59
CA ARG A 548 26.03 -7.70 -7.57
C ARG A 548 25.42 -9.01 -8.06
N GLY A 549 25.92 -10.13 -7.55
CA GLY A 549 25.38 -11.46 -7.81
C GLY A 549 24.10 -11.70 -7.01
N SER A 550 23.19 -12.51 -7.54
CA SER A 550 21.97 -12.91 -6.82
C SER A 550 22.10 -14.29 -6.18
N VAL A 551 21.24 -14.56 -5.20
CA VAL A 551 21.09 -15.88 -4.57
C VAL A 551 19.73 -16.45 -4.93
N ILE A 552 19.68 -17.69 -5.39
CA ILE A 552 18.43 -18.43 -5.55
C ILE A 552 18.20 -19.24 -4.28
N CYS A 553 17.16 -18.91 -3.53
CA CYS A 553 16.70 -19.66 -2.37
C CYS A 553 15.64 -20.66 -2.84
N ALA A 554 15.92 -21.94 -2.74
CA ALA A 554 15.05 -23.02 -3.17
C ALA A 554 14.63 -23.89 -1.98
N GLY A 555 13.39 -24.38 -1.97
CA GLY A 555 12.93 -25.34 -0.96
C GLY A 555 11.69 -24.90 -0.19
N LEU A 556 11.62 -25.27 1.08
CA LEU A 556 10.39 -25.17 1.87
C LEU A 556 9.97 -23.72 2.11
N SER A 557 8.69 -23.45 1.86
CA SER A 557 8.00 -22.20 2.13
C SER A 557 6.60 -22.50 2.69
N CYS A 558 6.14 -21.75 3.68
CA CYS A 558 4.80 -21.87 4.24
C CYS A 558 4.30 -20.55 4.82
N ILE A 559 3.00 -20.39 4.99
CA ILE A 559 2.47 -19.35 5.88
C ILE A 559 2.72 -19.77 7.33
N ASP A 560 3.36 -18.91 8.11
CA ASP A 560 3.42 -19.04 9.57
C ASP A 560 2.27 -18.26 10.20
N MET A 561 1.28 -18.96 10.73
CA MET A 561 0.22 -18.41 11.57
C MET A 561 0.63 -18.53 13.04
N GLN A 562 1.10 -17.43 13.62
CA GLN A 562 1.58 -17.41 15.01
C GLN A 562 0.44 -17.05 15.95
N LEU A 563 0.16 -17.92 16.93
CA LEU A 563 -0.82 -17.66 17.98
C LEU A 563 -0.08 -17.09 19.20
N LEU A 564 -0.24 -15.79 19.44
CA LEU A 564 0.51 -15.02 20.44
C LEU A 564 -0.08 -15.19 21.83
N SER A 565 0.81 -15.31 22.83
CA SER A 565 0.46 -15.54 24.24
C SER A 565 -0.49 -16.74 24.39
N ALA A 566 -0.13 -17.86 23.77
CA ALA A 566 -0.87 -19.09 23.89
C ALA A 566 -0.68 -19.69 25.30
N THR A 567 -1.74 -20.22 25.89
CA THR A 567 -1.63 -21.01 27.13
C THR A 567 -1.23 -22.44 26.78
N GLU A 568 -0.28 -23.01 27.51
CA GLU A 568 0.05 -24.43 27.36
C GLU A 568 -1.13 -25.30 27.79
N PRO A 569 -1.60 -26.24 26.95
CA PRO A 569 -2.69 -27.14 27.32
C PRO A 569 -2.24 -28.11 28.41
N GLY A 570 -2.86 -28.03 29.60
CA GLY A 570 -2.54 -28.90 30.74
C GLY A 570 -2.97 -30.37 30.58
N SER A 571 -3.71 -30.70 29.52
CA SER A 571 -4.07 -32.07 29.12
C SER A 571 -4.42 -32.10 27.63
N ARG A 572 -4.54 -33.28 27.02
CA ARG A 572 -4.91 -33.42 25.59
C ARG A 572 -6.29 -32.85 25.25
N GLU A 573 -7.20 -32.80 26.22
CA GLU A 573 -8.56 -32.27 26.06
C GLU A 573 -8.67 -30.82 26.58
N ALA A 574 -7.56 -30.23 27.08
CA ALA A 574 -7.58 -28.88 27.61
C ALA A 574 -7.68 -27.85 26.48
N ILE A 575 -8.57 -26.88 26.66
CA ILE A 575 -8.71 -25.76 25.72
C ILE A 575 -7.58 -24.76 25.98
N ALA A 576 -6.67 -24.63 25.02
CA ALA A 576 -5.68 -23.56 25.00
C ALA A 576 -6.30 -22.26 24.47
N ARG A 577 -5.95 -21.13 25.08
CA ARG A 577 -6.37 -19.78 24.69
C ARG A 577 -5.16 -19.02 24.13
N PHE A 578 -5.39 -18.04 23.27
CA PHE A 578 -4.37 -17.09 22.79
C PHE A 578 -4.97 -15.68 22.74
N SER A 579 -4.14 -14.64 22.76
CA SER A 579 -4.57 -13.23 22.84
C SER A 579 -4.38 -12.45 21.54
N GLY A 580 -3.61 -12.98 20.59
CA GLY A 580 -3.37 -12.38 19.28
C GLY A 580 -2.97 -13.41 18.23
N CYS A 581 -3.08 -13.03 16.96
CA CYS A 581 -2.64 -13.85 15.84
C CYS A 581 -1.84 -12.96 14.87
N SER A 582 -0.70 -13.44 14.40
CA SER A 582 0.07 -12.81 13.33
C SER A 582 0.34 -13.81 12.20
N VAL A 583 0.54 -13.28 11.01
CA VAL A 583 0.82 -14.05 9.80
C VAL A 583 2.16 -13.59 9.25
N ALA A 584 3.06 -14.52 8.94
CA ALA A 584 4.38 -14.25 8.39
C ALA A 584 4.73 -15.29 7.31
N ALA A 585 5.74 -14.99 6.50
CA ALA A 585 6.31 -15.95 5.58
C ALA A 585 7.28 -16.85 6.35
N GLY A 586 6.97 -18.15 6.40
CA GLY A 586 7.69 -19.17 7.13
C GLY A 586 8.47 -20.12 6.24
N GLY A 587 9.35 -20.91 6.87
CA GLY A 587 10.28 -21.80 6.19
C GLY A 587 11.66 -21.17 5.96
N SER A 588 12.70 -22.01 5.93
CA SER A 588 14.09 -21.55 5.76
C SER A 588 14.31 -20.78 4.46
N THR A 589 13.68 -21.22 3.37
CA THR A 589 13.82 -20.56 2.06
C THR A 589 13.33 -19.12 2.12
N SER A 590 12.16 -18.92 2.72
CA SER A 590 11.49 -17.63 2.94
C SER A 590 12.33 -16.71 3.82
N ASN A 591 12.76 -17.23 4.98
CA ASN A 591 13.53 -16.50 5.97
C ASN A 591 14.89 -16.08 5.42
N THR A 592 15.59 -17.00 4.76
CA THR A 592 16.91 -16.74 4.15
C THR A 592 16.80 -15.71 3.02
N ALA A 593 15.80 -15.83 2.14
CA ALA A 593 15.58 -14.85 1.07
C ALA A 593 15.29 -13.44 1.64
N ALA A 594 14.43 -13.34 2.66
CA ALA A 594 14.11 -12.07 3.32
C ALA A 594 15.33 -11.47 4.04
N ALA A 595 16.13 -12.30 4.73
CA ALA A 595 17.35 -11.86 5.38
C ALA A 595 18.39 -11.34 4.37
N LEU A 596 18.57 -12.04 3.24
CA LEU A 596 19.46 -11.60 2.16
C LEU A 596 19.02 -10.25 1.58
N ARG A 597 17.72 -10.05 1.35
CA ARG A 597 17.18 -8.76 0.90
C ARG A 597 17.43 -7.64 1.91
N THR A 598 17.25 -7.94 3.20
CA THR A 598 17.55 -6.99 4.29
C THR A 598 19.04 -6.61 4.31
N LEU A 599 19.93 -7.54 3.95
CA LEU A 599 21.37 -7.32 3.83
C LEU A 599 21.80 -6.69 2.50
N GLY A 600 20.85 -6.31 1.63
CA GLY A 600 21.14 -5.70 0.31
C GLY A 600 21.63 -6.67 -0.75
N VAL A 601 21.41 -7.98 -0.56
CA VAL A 601 21.72 -9.03 -1.53
C VAL A 601 20.48 -9.35 -2.35
N GLU A 602 20.61 -9.38 -3.66
CA GLU A 602 19.52 -9.80 -4.56
C GLU A 602 19.16 -11.27 -4.33
N ALA A 603 17.88 -11.56 -4.12
CA ALA A 603 17.40 -12.90 -3.82
C ALA A 603 16.16 -13.25 -4.63
N ALA A 604 16.12 -14.48 -5.16
CA ALA A 604 14.97 -15.05 -5.84
C ALA A 604 14.51 -16.32 -5.13
N ILE A 605 13.19 -16.58 -5.14
CA ILE A 605 12.62 -17.76 -4.48
C ILE A 605 12.15 -18.82 -5.48
N LEU A 606 12.63 -20.04 -5.30
CA LEU A 606 12.23 -21.24 -6.03
C LEU A 606 11.47 -22.17 -5.07
N THR A 607 10.17 -21.94 -4.94
CA THR A 607 9.28 -22.73 -4.08
C THR A 607 7.92 -22.92 -4.75
N ALA A 608 6.99 -23.61 -4.10
CA ALA A 608 5.65 -23.88 -4.62
C ALA A 608 4.57 -23.41 -3.65
N THR A 609 3.51 -22.83 -4.20
CA THR A 609 2.28 -22.49 -3.47
C THR A 609 1.06 -22.97 -4.22
N GLY A 610 -0.05 -23.10 -3.52
CA GLY A 610 -1.37 -23.27 -4.12
C GLY A 610 -1.91 -21.95 -4.68
N ARG A 611 -2.93 -22.05 -5.54
CA ARG A 611 -3.77 -20.90 -5.93
C ARG A 611 -4.88 -20.66 -4.90
N ASP A 612 -4.47 -20.41 -3.66
CA ASP A 612 -5.36 -20.12 -2.54
C ASP A 612 -4.99 -18.82 -1.82
N VAL A 613 -5.76 -18.47 -0.80
CA VAL A 613 -5.57 -17.24 -0.01
C VAL A 613 -4.21 -17.20 0.68
N HIS A 614 -3.66 -18.36 1.05
CA HIS A 614 -2.37 -18.47 1.71
C HIS A 614 -1.22 -18.27 0.70
N GLY A 615 -1.38 -18.77 -0.53
CA GLY A 615 -0.42 -18.58 -1.62
C GLY A 615 -0.38 -17.13 -2.08
N ALA A 616 -1.54 -16.49 -2.17
CA ALA A 616 -1.65 -15.05 -2.44
C ALA A 616 -0.98 -14.21 -1.34
N GLU A 617 -1.15 -14.58 -0.06
CA GLU A 617 -0.51 -13.87 1.05
C GLU A 617 1.01 -14.09 1.09
N LEU A 618 1.51 -15.29 0.81
CA LEU A 618 2.97 -15.52 0.67
C LEU A 618 3.58 -14.67 -0.44
N ARG A 619 2.93 -14.64 -1.61
CA ARG A 619 3.37 -13.76 -2.71
C ARG A 619 3.47 -12.31 -2.24
N ARG A 620 2.44 -11.80 -1.55
CA ARG A 620 2.42 -10.43 -1.02
C ARG A 620 3.57 -10.17 -0.03
N LEU A 621 3.85 -11.11 0.86
CA LEU A 621 4.93 -11.01 1.85
C LEU A 621 6.31 -11.04 1.18
N TYR A 622 6.48 -11.84 0.13
CA TYR A 622 7.72 -11.88 -0.64
C TYR A 622 7.95 -10.62 -1.47
N GLU A 623 6.92 -10.10 -2.13
CA GLU A 623 6.96 -8.84 -2.88
C GLU A 623 7.31 -7.67 -1.94
N ALA A 624 6.69 -7.63 -0.76
CA ALA A 624 7.01 -6.63 0.28
C ALA A 624 8.46 -6.72 0.77
N SER A 625 9.08 -7.89 0.72
CA SER A 625 10.48 -8.11 1.07
C SER A 625 11.43 -7.89 -0.13
N GLY A 626 10.91 -7.55 -1.31
CA GLY A 626 11.67 -7.38 -2.54
C GLY A 626 12.27 -8.68 -3.10
N ILE A 627 11.71 -9.84 -2.76
CA ILE A 627 12.17 -11.15 -3.25
C ILE A 627 11.64 -11.37 -4.67
N ASP A 628 12.50 -11.84 -5.58
CA ASP A 628 12.10 -12.13 -6.95
C ASP A 628 11.31 -13.44 -7.07
N LEU A 629 10.12 -13.36 -7.65
CA LEU A 629 9.14 -14.45 -7.72
C LEU A 629 9.09 -15.19 -9.05
N ARG A 630 9.95 -14.88 -10.03
CA ARG A 630 9.86 -15.52 -11.37
C ARG A 630 10.13 -17.03 -11.35
N LEU A 631 10.76 -17.52 -10.28
CA LEU A 631 11.02 -18.93 -10.02
C LEU A 631 9.95 -19.61 -9.15
N MET A 632 8.99 -18.85 -8.61
CA MET A 632 7.90 -19.39 -7.80
C MET A 632 6.90 -20.17 -8.67
N LEU A 633 6.51 -21.35 -8.18
CA LEU A 633 5.56 -22.25 -8.80
C LEU A 633 4.17 -22.07 -8.16
N GLU A 634 3.15 -21.95 -9.00
CA GLU A 634 1.76 -21.88 -8.55
C GLU A 634 0.97 -23.07 -9.06
N LEU A 635 0.42 -23.84 -8.12
CA LEU A 635 -0.26 -25.11 -8.36
C LEU A 635 -1.78 -24.93 -8.22
N GLU A 636 -2.56 -25.47 -9.16
CA GLU A 636 -4.03 -25.28 -9.22
C GLU A 636 -4.79 -26.12 -8.17
N ASP A 637 -4.35 -27.35 -7.90
CA ASP A 637 -5.10 -28.35 -7.10
C ASP A 637 -4.40 -28.74 -5.79
N VAL A 638 -3.52 -27.89 -5.26
CA VAL A 638 -2.76 -28.17 -4.03
C VAL A 638 -2.85 -26.96 -3.12
N SER A 639 -3.07 -27.16 -1.82
CA SER A 639 -3.06 -26.08 -0.84
C SER A 639 -1.65 -25.52 -0.64
N THR A 640 -1.55 -24.23 -0.40
CA THR A 640 -0.31 -23.63 0.11
C THR A 640 -0.02 -24.17 1.51
N ALA A 641 1.25 -24.45 1.77
CA ALA A 641 1.70 -24.95 3.06
C ALA A 641 1.41 -23.95 4.20
N LEU A 642 1.01 -24.47 5.35
CA LEU A 642 0.62 -23.69 6.53
C LEU A 642 1.27 -24.30 7.77
N ALA A 643 1.98 -23.47 8.54
CA ALA A 643 2.43 -23.78 9.88
C ALA A 643 1.64 -22.95 10.90
N VAL A 644 1.04 -23.59 11.89
CA VAL A 644 0.39 -22.96 13.03
C VAL A 644 1.34 -23.05 14.22
N LEU A 645 1.74 -21.88 14.73
CA LEU A 645 2.81 -21.72 15.71
C LEU A 645 2.27 -21.06 16.99
N PRO A 646 1.77 -21.82 17.98
CA PRO A 646 1.52 -21.27 19.31
C PRO A 646 2.82 -20.81 19.95
N VAL A 647 2.89 -19.54 20.30
CA VAL A 647 3.95 -18.96 21.10
C VAL A 647 3.43 -18.87 22.54
N PHE A 648 3.92 -19.76 23.39
CA PHE A 648 3.42 -19.89 24.75
C PHE A 648 3.87 -18.74 25.64
N GLU A 649 3.08 -18.43 26.68
CA GLU A 649 3.42 -17.40 27.68
C GLU A 649 4.76 -17.67 28.40
N THR A 650 5.17 -18.94 28.44
CA THR A 650 6.45 -19.41 29.00
C THR A 650 7.65 -19.10 28.09
N GLY A 651 7.42 -18.62 26.87
CA GLY A 651 8.43 -18.34 25.85
C GLY A 651 8.72 -19.50 24.90
N GLY A 652 8.21 -20.71 25.19
CA GLY A 652 8.31 -21.85 24.28
C GLY A 652 7.39 -21.71 23.05
N ARG A 653 7.61 -22.53 22.02
CA ARG A 653 6.70 -22.63 20.87
C ARG A 653 6.38 -24.06 20.48
N ALA A 654 5.15 -24.30 20.06
CA ALA A 654 4.78 -25.51 19.33
C ALA A 654 4.74 -25.24 17.81
N CYS A 655 4.73 -26.31 17.02
CA CYS A 655 4.59 -26.21 15.57
C CYS A 655 3.70 -27.34 15.07
N TRP A 656 2.61 -26.98 14.40
CA TRP A 656 1.82 -27.89 13.58
C TRP A 656 1.93 -27.44 12.14
N VAL A 657 2.28 -28.34 11.23
CA VAL A 657 2.53 -27.97 9.84
C VAL A 657 1.81 -28.92 8.90
N ASP A 658 1.20 -28.33 7.88
CA ASP A 658 0.79 -29.00 6.64
C ASP A 658 1.74 -28.55 5.53
N LEU A 659 2.49 -29.50 4.96
CA LEU A 659 3.51 -29.21 3.95
C LEU A 659 2.92 -29.03 2.55
N SER A 660 1.78 -29.64 2.24
CA SER A 660 1.00 -29.52 0.99
C SER A 660 1.81 -29.18 -0.27
N ALA A 661 1.78 -27.93 -0.78
CA ALA A 661 2.47 -27.54 -2.02
C ALA A 661 3.98 -27.87 -2.03
N ASN A 662 4.64 -27.93 -0.88
CA ASN A 662 6.04 -28.31 -0.77
C ASN A 662 6.29 -29.77 -1.20
N ASP A 663 5.32 -30.68 -1.05
CA ASP A 663 5.45 -32.08 -1.47
C ASP A 663 5.50 -32.23 -3.00
N CYS A 664 5.13 -31.18 -3.74
CA CYS A 664 5.20 -31.14 -5.20
C CYS A 664 6.58 -30.68 -5.73
N LEU A 665 7.50 -30.29 -4.83
CA LEU A 665 8.86 -29.92 -5.21
C LEU A 665 9.68 -31.17 -5.51
N THR A 666 10.06 -31.31 -6.77
CA THR A 666 10.90 -32.40 -7.29
C THR A 666 12.01 -31.80 -8.16
N PRO A 667 13.12 -32.52 -8.40
CA PRO A 667 14.15 -32.05 -9.32
C PRO A 667 13.57 -31.65 -10.68
N ARG A 668 12.63 -32.43 -11.22
CA ARG A 668 11.97 -32.16 -12.49
C ARG A 668 11.24 -30.82 -12.49
N THR A 669 10.41 -30.54 -11.48
CA THR A 669 9.61 -29.29 -11.42
C THR A 669 10.51 -28.08 -11.18
N MET A 670 11.52 -28.22 -10.33
CA MET A 670 12.46 -27.14 -10.01
C MET A 670 13.41 -26.82 -11.17
N LEU A 671 13.93 -27.82 -11.88
CA LEU A 671 14.77 -27.62 -13.07
C LEU A 671 13.99 -26.99 -14.24
N ALA A 672 12.72 -27.36 -14.40
CA ALA A 672 11.84 -26.72 -15.38
C ALA A 672 11.66 -25.23 -15.07
N ALA A 673 11.53 -24.86 -13.79
CA ALA A 673 11.44 -23.46 -13.37
C ALA A 673 12.73 -22.68 -13.68
N LEU A 674 13.90 -23.26 -13.35
CA LEU A 674 15.21 -22.68 -13.66
C LEU A 674 15.43 -22.52 -15.18
N SER A 675 14.93 -23.45 -15.99
CA SER A 675 15.11 -23.44 -17.44
C SER A 675 14.09 -22.55 -18.18
N ALA A 676 13.10 -22.00 -17.49
CA ALA A 676 12.07 -21.18 -18.11
C ALA A 676 12.64 -19.85 -18.64
N LYS A 677 12.18 -19.41 -19.81
CA LYS A 677 12.64 -18.13 -20.42
C LYS A 677 12.53 -16.94 -19.47
N ARG A 678 11.46 -16.89 -18.65
CA ARG A 678 11.23 -15.84 -17.64
C ARG A 678 12.31 -15.79 -16.56
N ALA A 679 12.97 -16.91 -16.28
CA ALA A 679 14.00 -17.03 -15.25
C ALA A 679 15.39 -16.62 -15.74
N ALA A 680 15.61 -16.45 -17.05
CA ALA A 680 16.93 -16.23 -17.64
C ALA A 680 17.73 -15.08 -16.99
N PRO A 681 17.15 -13.91 -16.64
CA PRO A 681 17.91 -12.86 -15.98
C PRO A 681 18.41 -13.24 -14.58
N ILE A 682 17.59 -13.95 -13.80
CA ILE A 682 17.96 -14.42 -12.45
C ILE A 682 19.04 -15.48 -12.54
N VAL A 683 18.84 -16.46 -13.41
CA VAL A 683 19.74 -17.61 -13.59
C VAL A 683 21.11 -17.14 -14.08
N ARG A 684 21.18 -16.09 -14.92
CA ARG A 684 22.44 -15.45 -15.34
C ARG A 684 23.14 -14.68 -14.22
N ALA A 685 22.37 -14.05 -13.31
CA ALA A 685 22.91 -13.27 -12.19
C ALA A 685 23.29 -14.13 -10.98
N ALA A 686 22.76 -15.35 -10.89
CA ALA A 686 22.90 -16.22 -9.74
C ALA A 686 24.36 -16.61 -9.48
N ARG A 687 24.81 -16.41 -8.24
CA ARG A 687 26.14 -16.82 -7.73
C ARG A 687 26.05 -17.88 -6.63
N ALA A 688 24.88 -18.06 -6.03
CA ALA A 688 24.63 -19.11 -5.07
C ALA A 688 23.24 -19.73 -5.23
N LEU A 689 23.13 -21.00 -4.88
CA LEU A 689 21.92 -21.79 -4.76
C LEU A 689 21.81 -22.26 -3.30
N HIS A 690 20.88 -21.67 -2.57
CA HIS A 690 20.56 -22.06 -1.20
C HIS A 690 19.38 -23.04 -1.20
N ILE A 691 19.46 -24.11 -0.42
CA ILE A 691 18.41 -25.13 -0.32
C ILE A 691 17.92 -25.22 1.13
N GLY A 692 16.71 -24.74 1.38
CA GLY A 692 16.09 -24.68 2.70
C GLY A 692 15.25 -25.92 3.01
N TYR A 693 15.58 -26.57 4.14
CA TYR A 693 14.88 -27.73 4.71
C TYR A 693 14.57 -28.88 3.74
N PRO A 694 15.53 -29.38 2.93
CA PRO A 694 15.25 -30.44 1.97
C PRO A 694 14.79 -31.77 2.62
N HIS A 695 15.16 -32.01 3.88
CA HIS A 695 14.70 -33.17 4.65
C HIS A 695 13.20 -33.16 4.96
N LEU A 696 12.51 -32.03 4.82
CA LEU A 696 11.05 -31.93 4.93
C LEU A 696 10.34 -31.99 3.57
N LEU A 697 11.08 -32.06 2.46
CA LEU A 697 10.54 -32.04 1.11
C LEU A 697 10.60 -33.45 0.52
N GLN A 698 9.54 -34.25 0.62
CA GLN A 698 9.58 -35.67 0.22
C GLN A 698 10.11 -35.91 -1.20
N GLY A 699 9.78 -35.02 -2.14
CA GLY A 699 10.25 -35.07 -3.52
C GLY A 699 11.70 -34.62 -3.76
N LEU A 700 12.39 -34.13 -2.72
CA LEU A 700 13.72 -33.54 -2.77
C LEU A 700 14.65 -34.08 -1.67
N GLN A 701 14.65 -35.40 -1.47
CA GLN A 701 15.54 -36.11 -0.54
C GLN A 701 16.46 -37.09 -1.28
N GLY A 702 17.57 -37.47 -0.65
CA GLY A 702 18.48 -38.51 -1.13
C GLY A 702 19.02 -38.25 -2.53
N GLU A 703 18.84 -39.22 -3.44
CA GLU A 703 19.30 -39.10 -4.83
C GLU A 703 18.57 -37.99 -5.59
N ALA A 704 17.32 -37.67 -5.24
CA ALA A 704 16.60 -36.56 -5.85
C ALA A 704 17.25 -35.21 -5.49
N LEU A 705 17.60 -35.01 -4.21
CA LEU A 705 18.33 -33.83 -3.76
C LEU A 705 19.69 -33.69 -4.49
N ARG A 706 20.46 -34.79 -4.54
CA ARG A 706 21.74 -34.86 -5.25
C ARG A 706 21.57 -34.48 -6.73
N THR A 707 20.56 -35.03 -7.40
CA THR A 707 20.23 -34.74 -8.80
C THR A 707 19.94 -33.25 -9.00
N PHE A 708 19.08 -32.66 -8.16
CA PHE A 708 18.76 -31.24 -8.24
C PHE A 708 19.99 -30.35 -8.04
N ILE A 709 20.86 -30.67 -7.08
CA ILE A 709 22.09 -29.90 -6.84
C ILE A 709 22.99 -29.93 -8.08
N ILE A 710 23.23 -31.12 -8.65
CA ILE A 710 24.12 -31.27 -9.81
C ILE A 710 23.53 -30.60 -11.05
N GLU A 711 22.31 -30.95 -11.43
CA GLU A 711 21.69 -30.47 -12.65
C GLU A 711 21.34 -28.98 -12.55
N GLY A 712 20.86 -28.52 -11.38
CA GLY A 712 20.59 -27.11 -11.13
C GLY A 712 21.87 -26.27 -11.19
N SER A 713 22.97 -26.77 -10.62
CA SER A 713 24.28 -26.12 -10.74
C SER A 713 24.76 -26.05 -12.19
N ASN A 714 24.51 -27.09 -13.00
CA ASN A 714 24.86 -27.09 -14.42
C ASN A 714 24.03 -26.05 -15.22
N VAL A 715 22.74 -25.91 -14.93
CA VAL A 715 21.88 -24.88 -15.54
C VAL A 715 22.41 -23.48 -15.21
N LEU A 716 22.75 -23.23 -13.94
CA LEU A 716 23.28 -21.94 -13.49
C LEU A 716 24.68 -21.65 -14.05
N LEU A 717 25.56 -22.66 -14.12
CA LEU A 717 26.88 -22.55 -14.74
C LEU A 717 26.77 -22.21 -16.23
N ALA A 718 25.90 -22.92 -16.96
CA ALA A 718 25.71 -22.70 -18.39
C ALA A 718 25.18 -21.28 -18.70
N ALA A 719 24.35 -20.71 -17.83
CA ALA A 719 23.80 -19.38 -18.00
C ALA A 719 24.75 -18.26 -17.52
N SER A 720 25.36 -18.41 -16.34
CA SER A 720 26.11 -17.35 -15.65
C SER A 720 27.61 -17.38 -15.92
N GLY A 721 28.12 -18.46 -16.52
CA GLY A 721 29.55 -18.72 -16.72
C GLY A 721 30.32 -19.08 -15.45
N VAL A 722 29.66 -19.14 -14.29
CA VAL A 722 30.29 -19.38 -12.98
C VAL A 722 29.52 -20.47 -12.24
N ALA A 723 30.24 -21.43 -11.66
CA ALA A 723 29.62 -22.48 -10.85
C ALA A 723 29.05 -21.86 -9.55
N PRO A 724 27.76 -22.08 -9.23
CA PRO A 724 27.14 -21.48 -8.05
C PRO A 724 27.67 -22.12 -6.76
N LEU A 725 27.81 -21.32 -5.71
CA LEU A 725 27.97 -21.86 -4.35
C LEU A 725 26.66 -22.56 -3.93
N VAL A 726 26.75 -23.76 -3.38
CA VAL A 726 25.60 -24.55 -2.93
C VAL A 726 25.59 -24.60 -1.41
N SER A 727 24.53 -24.07 -0.79
CA SER A 727 24.33 -24.14 0.66
C SER A 727 23.07 -24.89 1.02
N ILE A 728 23.08 -25.65 2.11
CA ILE A 728 21.90 -26.32 2.68
C ILE A 728 21.66 -25.84 4.11
N ASP A 729 20.40 -25.58 4.44
CA ASP A 729 19.92 -25.33 5.80
C ASP A 729 18.94 -26.44 6.22
N ILE A 730 19.07 -26.94 7.46
CA ILE A 730 18.33 -28.09 7.99
C ILE A 730 17.48 -27.72 9.20
N ASN A 731 16.56 -28.61 9.61
CA ASN A 731 15.68 -28.47 10.75
C ASN A 731 15.63 -29.81 11.50
N GLY A 732 15.89 -29.79 12.80
CA GLY A 732 16.24 -30.99 13.56
C GLY A 732 15.06 -31.64 14.24
N ALA A 733 13.92 -30.95 14.31
CA ALA A 733 12.74 -31.42 15.03
C ALA A 733 12.06 -32.65 14.40
N THR A 734 12.46 -33.03 13.18
CA THR A 734 11.78 -34.06 12.37
C THR A 734 12.70 -35.16 11.82
N LEU A 735 14.02 -35.04 12.00
CA LEU A 735 14.93 -36.16 11.78
C LEU A 735 14.68 -37.12 12.96
N GLY A 736 14.05 -38.27 12.70
CA GLY A 736 13.83 -39.30 13.71
C GLY A 736 15.14 -39.88 14.27
N ALA A 737 15.10 -41.10 14.83
CA ALA A 737 16.32 -41.77 15.28
C ALA A 737 17.42 -41.74 14.19
N ALA A 738 18.69 -41.63 14.61
CA ALA A 738 19.91 -41.40 13.83
C ALA A 738 20.10 -42.14 12.48
N GLY A 739 19.27 -43.14 12.15
CA GLY A 739 19.29 -43.88 10.88
C GLY A 739 18.52 -43.23 9.71
N ASP A 740 17.67 -42.23 9.95
CA ASP A 740 16.90 -41.57 8.86
C ASP A 740 17.77 -40.59 8.03
N ALA A 741 18.85 -40.06 8.63
CA ALA A 741 19.76 -39.11 8.01
C ALA A 741 20.50 -39.67 6.77
N ASP A 742 20.83 -40.96 6.78
CA ASP A 742 21.58 -41.64 5.71
C ASP A 742 20.80 -41.68 4.38
N GLY A 743 19.47 -41.78 4.45
CA GLY A 743 18.61 -41.77 3.25
C GLY A 743 18.33 -40.36 2.72
N VAL A 744 18.34 -39.36 3.59
CA VAL A 744 17.78 -38.03 3.29
C VAL A 744 18.81 -37.05 2.74
N LEU A 745 20.01 -36.96 3.33
CA LEU A 745 21.04 -35.99 2.90
C LEU A 745 22.32 -36.64 2.39
N ALA A 746 22.68 -37.84 2.85
CA ALA A 746 24.00 -38.42 2.60
C ALA A 746 24.41 -38.48 1.11
N PRO A 747 23.53 -38.85 0.15
CA PRO A 747 23.88 -38.86 -1.27
C PRO A 747 24.30 -37.47 -1.81
N ALA A 748 23.77 -36.40 -1.22
CA ALA A 748 23.97 -35.02 -1.66
C ALA A 748 25.17 -34.33 -0.98
N LEU A 749 25.57 -34.73 0.23
CA LEU A 749 26.58 -34.03 1.05
C LEU A 749 27.89 -33.73 0.31
N GLY A 750 28.37 -34.67 -0.53
CA GLY A 750 29.61 -34.49 -1.29
C GLY A 750 29.57 -33.38 -2.35
N HIS A 751 28.39 -32.79 -2.60
CA HIS A 751 28.12 -31.69 -3.54
C HIS A 751 27.70 -30.38 -2.83
N VAL A 752 27.68 -30.37 -1.50
CA VAL A 752 27.32 -29.20 -0.68
C VAL A 752 28.59 -28.43 -0.31
N ASP A 753 28.58 -27.11 -0.53
CA ASP A 753 29.71 -26.27 -0.13
C ASP A 753 29.54 -25.78 1.32
N LEU A 754 28.34 -25.35 1.69
CA LEU A 754 28.01 -24.85 3.03
C LEU A 754 26.82 -25.62 3.62
N LEU A 755 26.99 -26.21 4.80
CA LEU A 755 25.90 -26.82 5.55
C LEU A 755 25.66 -26.03 6.83
N HIS A 756 24.43 -25.64 7.08
CA HIS A 756 24.00 -24.92 8.27
C HIS A 756 22.97 -25.72 9.06
N GLY A 757 23.06 -25.66 10.40
CA GLY A 757 22.03 -26.12 11.34
C GLY A 757 22.35 -25.66 12.77
N ASN A 758 21.42 -25.76 13.70
CA ASN A 758 21.69 -25.58 15.13
C ASN A 758 22.35 -26.82 15.76
N LEU A 759 22.74 -26.72 17.03
CA LEU A 759 23.45 -27.78 17.73
C LEU A 759 22.66 -29.09 17.77
N ASP A 760 21.37 -29.02 18.10
CA ASP A 760 20.49 -30.19 18.17
C ASP A 760 20.32 -30.84 16.79
N GLU A 761 20.17 -30.03 15.74
CA GLU A 761 20.10 -30.43 14.35
C GLU A 761 21.30 -31.26 13.92
N ILE A 762 22.50 -30.76 14.19
CA ILE A 762 23.73 -31.42 13.80
C ILE A 762 23.93 -32.69 14.63
N CYS A 763 23.59 -32.68 15.93
CA CYS A 763 23.61 -33.89 16.77
C CYS A 763 22.69 -34.98 16.21
N HIS A 764 21.47 -34.65 15.82
CA HIS A 764 20.56 -35.61 15.20
C HIS A 764 21.10 -36.11 13.86
N LEU A 765 21.63 -35.21 13.02
CA LEU A 765 22.13 -35.54 11.69
C LEU A 765 23.29 -36.56 11.71
N VAL A 766 24.20 -36.45 12.69
CA VAL A 766 25.35 -37.36 12.82
C VAL A 766 25.12 -38.50 13.82
N GLY A 767 23.95 -38.58 14.42
CA GLY A 767 23.61 -39.59 15.42
C GLY A 767 24.38 -39.46 16.74
N SER A 768 24.74 -38.24 17.12
CA SER A 768 25.41 -37.95 18.40
C SER A 768 24.41 -37.75 19.54
N THR A 769 24.88 -37.88 20.77
CA THR A 769 24.14 -37.43 21.95
C THR A 769 23.94 -35.90 21.91
N PRO A 770 22.76 -35.38 22.30
CA PRO A 770 22.52 -33.94 22.35
C PRO A 770 23.55 -33.23 23.25
N LEU A 771 24.09 -32.13 22.76
CA LEU A 771 25.03 -31.28 23.48
C LEU A 771 24.30 -30.02 23.95
N SER A 772 24.72 -29.45 25.09
CA SER A 772 24.14 -28.19 25.56
C SER A 772 24.80 -27.00 24.86
N GLU A 773 24.00 -26.10 24.29
CA GLU A 773 24.48 -24.85 23.67
C GLU A 773 25.32 -23.99 24.65
N ALA A 774 25.02 -24.07 25.95
CA ALA A 774 25.70 -23.29 26.98
C ALA A 774 27.05 -23.88 27.43
N THR A 775 27.28 -25.19 27.26
CA THR A 775 28.45 -25.88 27.82
C THR A 775 29.28 -26.66 26.79
N ALA A 776 28.86 -26.73 25.54
CA ALA A 776 29.59 -27.43 24.49
C ALA A 776 30.99 -26.84 24.31
N THR A 777 32.02 -27.67 24.44
CA THR A 777 33.40 -27.28 24.21
C THR A 777 33.74 -27.29 22.72
N ASP A 778 34.71 -26.48 22.29
CA ASP A 778 35.13 -26.45 20.90
C ASP A 778 35.62 -27.84 20.42
N ASP A 779 36.22 -28.66 21.29
CA ASP A 779 36.64 -30.03 20.99
C ASP A 779 35.46 -31.00 20.78
N GLU A 780 34.35 -30.79 21.47
CA GLU A 780 33.11 -31.55 21.23
C GLU A 780 32.47 -31.13 19.90
N LEU A 781 32.40 -29.81 19.63
CA LEU A 781 31.85 -29.28 18.38
C LEU A 781 32.67 -29.72 17.15
N ARG A 782 34.00 -29.74 17.25
CA ARG A 782 34.88 -30.28 16.20
C ARG A 782 34.61 -31.75 15.89
N ARG A 783 34.51 -32.58 16.95
CA ARG A 783 34.21 -34.01 16.80
C ARG A 783 32.83 -34.23 16.21
N LEU A 784 31.89 -33.36 16.54
CA LEU A 784 30.52 -33.39 16.03
C LEU A 784 30.46 -33.14 14.52
N VAL A 785 31.17 -32.13 14.00
CA VAL A 785 31.13 -31.77 12.57
C VAL A 785 32.09 -32.57 11.68
N ALA A 786 33.10 -33.23 12.26
CA ALA A 786 34.12 -33.98 11.51
C ALA A 786 33.56 -35.03 10.52
N PRO A 787 32.51 -35.81 10.85
CA PRO A 787 31.90 -36.73 9.89
C PRO A 787 31.31 -36.01 8.66
N LEU A 788 30.71 -34.83 8.84
CA LEU A 788 30.09 -34.06 7.75
C LEU A 788 31.14 -33.50 6.79
N LEU A 789 32.26 -33.01 7.33
CA LEU A 789 33.42 -32.59 6.54
C LEU A 789 34.03 -33.77 5.77
N SER A 790 34.12 -34.95 6.42
CA SER A 790 34.62 -36.19 5.80
C SER A 790 33.73 -36.68 4.67
N SER A 791 32.42 -36.46 4.77
CA SER A 791 31.42 -36.75 3.72
C SER A 791 31.48 -35.80 2.53
N GLY A 792 32.32 -34.76 2.58
CA GLY A 792 32.68 -33.92 1.45
C GLY A 792 32.10 -32.51 1.46
N VAL A 793 31.46 -32.09 2.56
CA VAL A 793 31.02 -30.70 2.78
C VAL A 793 32.24 -29.79 2.99
N ALA A 794 32.27 -28.62 2.36
CA ALA A 794 33.42 -27.72 2.49
C ALA A 794 33.41 -26.91 3.79
N VAL A 795 32.25 -26.42 4.24
CA VAL A 795 32.06 -25.63 5.46
C VAL A 795 30.80 -26.07 6.20
N VAL A 796 30.90 -26.29 7.50
CA VAL A 796 29.76 -26.56 8.39
C VAL A 796 29.64 -25.41 9.39
N ALA A 797 28.46 -24.79 9.46
CA ALA A 797 28.12 -23.72 10.40
C ALA A 797 27.06 -24.23 11.38
N VAL A 798 27.35 -24.11 12.68
CA VAL A 798 26.50 -24.56 13.78
C VAL A 798 26.08 -23.36 14.62
N THR A 799 24.79 -23.04 14.68
CA THR A 799 24.30 -21.98 15.58
C THR A 799 24.16 -22.51 17.01
N LEU A 800 24.61 -21.71 17.98
CA LEU A 800 24.66 -22.02 19.41
C LEU A 800 23.74 -21.06 20.21
N GLY A 801 22.63 -20.65 19.61
CA GLY A 801 21.71 -19.67 20.19
C GLY A 801 22.40 -18.36 20.56
N ALA A 802 22.24 -17.93 21.81
CA ALA A 802 22.85 -16.71 22.33
C ALA A 802 24.39 -16.75 22.42
N ALA A 803 24.99 -17.96 22.41
CA ALA A 803 26.44 -18.12 22.42
C ALA A 803 27.09 -17.87 21.05
N GLY A 804 26.28 -17.61 20.02
CA GLY A 804 26.73 -17.25 18.68
C GLY A 804 26.78 -18.44 17.72
N ALA A 805 27.89 -18.61 16.98
CA ALA A 805 28.02 -19.70 16.00
C ALA A 805 29.43 -20.30 15.95
N PHE A 806 29.49 -21.61 15.71
CA PHE A 806 30.70 -22.37 15.45
C PHE A 806 30.80 -22.72 13.97
N VAL A 807 31.89 -22.34 13.31
CA VAL A 807 32.10 -22.62 11.88
C VAL A 807 33.37 -23.45 11.72
N ALA A 808 33.27 -24.56 11.01
CA ALA A 808 34.39 -25.44 10.68
C ALA A 808 34.51 -25.63 9.18
N ALA A 809 35.73 -25.53 8.66
CA ALA A 809 36.04 -25.69 7.24
C ALA A 809 36.93 -26.92 7.01
N SER A 810 36.74 -27.59 5.87
CA SER A 810 37.58 -28.72 5.45
C SER A 810 39.03 -28.28 5.20
N ASP A 811 39.98 -29.18 5.45
CA ASP A 811 41.41 -28.98 5.18
C ASP A 811 41.81 -29.35 3.73
N VAL A 812 40.92 -30.04 3.01
CA VAL A 812 41.13 -30.55 1.64
C VAL A 812 41.15 -29.40 0.62
N ALA A 813 42.34 -29.08 0.11
CA ALA A 813 42.56 -27.98 -0.85
C ALA A 813 41.65 -28.05 -2.09
N GLU A 814 41.47 -29.26 -2.62
CA GLU A 814 40.66 -29.52 -3.82
C GLU A 814 39.19 -29.15 -3.63
N ARG A 815 38.68 -29.11 -2.39
CA ARG A 815 37.28 -28.73 -2.13
C ARG A 815 37.06 -27.24 -2.34
N PHE A 816 37.98 -26.40 -1.87
CA PHE A 816 37.92 -24.95 -2.07
C PHE A 816 38.29 -24.52 -3.49
N GLY A 817 39.09 -25.31 -4.21
CA GLY A 817 39.50 -25.03 -5.59
C GLY A 817 38.45 -25.33 -6.68
N ARG A 818 37.36 -26.03 -6.35
CA ARG A 818 36.32 -26.42 -7.33
C ARG A 818 35.47 -25.27 -7.85
N LYS A 819 35.32 -24.20 -7.08
CA LYS A 819 34.46 -23.06 -7.41
C LYS A 819 35.20 -21.77 -7.09
N GLU A 820 35.24 -20.85 -8.05
CA GLU A 820 35.96 -19.56 -7.90
C GLU A 820 35.45 -18.75 -6.70
N SER A 821 34.13 -18.79 -6.43
CA SER A 821 33.49 -18.13 -5.29
C SER A 821 33.96 -18.70 -3.94
N LEU A 822 34.06 -20.02 -3.84
CA LEU A 822 34.54 -20.71 -2.64
C LEU A 822 36.05 -20.54 -2.44
N ALA A 823 36.83 -20.50 -3.53
CA ALA A 823 38.28 -20.29 -3.48
C ALA A 823 38.66 -18.91 -2.92
N ARG A 824 37.88 -17.86 -3.26
CA ARG A 824 38.07 -16.49 -2.73
C ARG A 824 37.82 -16.40 -1.22
N ALA A 825 36.88 -17.17 -0.68
CA ALA A 825 36.65 -17.28 0.78
C ALA A 825 37.64 -18.24 1.47
N GLY A 826 38.05 -19.31 0.78
CA GLY A 826 38.86 -20.41 1.30
C GLY A 826 40.26 -20.01 1.76
N THR A 827 40.88 -18.98 1.21
CA THR A 827 42.19 -18.50 1.70
C THR A 827 42.14 -17.89 3.10
N ARG A 828 40.96 -17.44 3.57
CA ARG A 828 40.74 -16.92 4.93
C ARG A 828 40.15 -17.95 5.90
N TRP A 829 39.45 -18.96 5.39
CA TRP A 829 38.65 -19.89 6.21
C TRP A 829 39.25 -21.30 6.33
N ARG A 830 40.21 -21.65 5.48
CA ARG A 830 40.81 -23.00 5.46
C ARG A 830 41.58 -23.26 6.75
N GLY A 831 41.14 -24.26 7.50
CA GLY A 831 41.74 -24.63 8.79
C GLY A 831 41.48 -23.63 9.93
N THR A 832 40.58 -22.67 9.74
CA THR A 832 40.17 -21.74 10.82
C THR A 832 38.88 -22.23 11.45
N GLU A 833 38.79 -22.18 12.79
CA GLU A 833 37.50 -22.13 13.49
C GLU A 833 37.28 -20.73 14.05
N PRO A 834 36.68 -19.81 13.28
CA PRO A 834 36.18 -18.59 13.87
C PRO A 834 34.97 -18.97 14.71
N VAL A 835 35.18 -19.07 16.02
CA VAL A 835 34.08 -19.06 16.98
C VAL A 835 33.56 -17.63 17.01
N LEU A 836 32.41 -17.40 16.39
CA LEU A 836 31.68 -16.13 16.49
C LEU A 836 30.94 -16.14 17.82
N ARG A 837 31.66 -15.97 18.94
CA ARG A 837 31.06 -15.75 20.26
C ARG A 837 30.72 -14.27 20.40
N HIS A 838 29.53 -13.99 20.92
CA HIS A 838 29.10 -12.64 21.30
C HIS A 838 29.87 -12.12 22.51
#